data_AF-A0A8C2PBI9-F1
#
_entry.id   AF-A0A8C2PBI9-F1
#
_cell.length_a   1.000
_cell.length_b   1.000
_cell.length_c   1.000
_cell.angle_alpha   90.00
_cell.angle_beta   90.00
_cell.angle_gamma   90.00
#
_symmetry.space_group_name_H-M   'P 1'
#
loop_
_entity.id
_entity.type
_entity.pdbx_description
1 polymer ?
#
loop_
_entity_poly.entity_id
_entity_poly.type
_entity_poly.pdbx_seq_one_letter_code
_entity_poly.pdbx_strand_id
1 'polypeptide(L)'
;MSAVRAPDGGGTRPRGGRAPQPPPRATPRGRPHLLKIFAQLGRHVHLPVPGEVADGQQEVGEARLHVLHVREEPDRPGDRSAGFTTGRCAQPATTSGAILLFPPRKIRSAQRRAHNLTQSGLLTPESAQDAPEAGHPGWARCFFISSALTYHYETQCLPTPAAWFAHHLPVWLHKLSVVATFLIEIAVPPLFFAPVRRLRLAAFYSQVLLQVLIVITGNYNFFNLLTLVLATALLDDTHLAATSSTSRRKRTPSSWPKALLAVLALLLELAVYGLLAYGVVHCFGLEVDWEQHVVRSRTTFTFHQFSQWLKMVTLPTMWLGAASLAWELLTALWRWVQVRGSLQKLCAAVPLSVLGTATVALFLISLVPYSYMEPSSHGRLWTGAHRLFGTVEHLQLANSYGLFRRMTGLGGRPEVVLEGSYDGHQWTEIEFMYKPGNLSRPPPIVVPHQPRLDWQMWFAALGPHTHSPWFASLVLRLLQGKAPVIRLIQNHTPSYPFHKQPPTYVRAQRYKYWFSHPWEQGRWWRRQWVEEFFPSVSLGDPALDMLLGQFGLQDKSPPRARGSSNTLSQALHWIRRQLSPLEAPTLLWGLLGAVGAIKVMQALLGPQSLPRSKEEKHKPASQEDSVAASKQASPAPNISSSSQTPRRKKSP
;
A
#
# COMPACT_ATOMS: atom_id res chain seq x y z
N MET A 1 -37.71 50.37 2.43
CA MET A 1 -38.46 51.43 1.73
C MET A 1 -38.66 50.99 0.28
N SER A 2 -39.93 50.87 -0.14
CA SER A 2 -40.47 50.81 -1.52
C SER A 2 -39.99 49.64 -2.42
N ALA A 3 -40.74 48.62 -2.85
CA ALA A 3 -42.14 48.42 -3.26
C ALA A 3 -42.60 49.31 -4.45
N VAL A 4 -42.74 48.72 -5.66
CA VAL A 4 -43.76 48.97 -6.71
C VAL A 4 -43.68 47.78 -7.71
N ARG A 5 -44.61 46.85 -7.90
CA ARG A 5 -46.05 46.82 -8.34
C ARG A 5 -46.22 46.67 -9.87
N ALA A 6 -46.88 45.57 -10.27
CA ALA A 6 -47.50 45.34 -11.58
C ALA A 6 -48.84 46.12 -11.74
N PRO A 7 -49.41 46.18 -12.96
CA PRO A 7 -50.74 45.59 -13.21
C PRO A 7 -50.85 44.92 -14.60
N ASP A 8 -51.43 43.72 -14.76
CA ASP A 8 -52.86 43.32 -14.84
C ASP A 8 -53.59 43.66 -16.15
N GLY A 9 -54.19 42.63 -16.77
CA GLY A 9 -55.30 42.80 -17.71
C GLY A 9 -55.58 41.66 -18.70
N GLY A 10 -56.59 40.84 -18.41
CA GLY A 10 -57.53 40.34 -19.44
C GLY A 10 -57.44 38.86 -19.84
N GLY A 11 -58.32 38.02 -19.29
CA GLY A 11 -58.45 36.61 -19.68
C GLY A 11 -59.38 36.35 -20.87
N THR A 12 -59.32 35.14 -21.41
CA THR A 12 -60.46 34.27 -21.81
C THR A 12 -59.94 32.95 -22.42
N ARG A 13 -60.51 31.82 -21.97
CA ARG A 13 -60.41 30.48 -22.59
C ARG A 13 -61.43 30.40 -23.74
N PRO A 14 -61.23 29.58 -24.81
CA PRO A 14 -61.64 28.16 -24.75
C PRO A 14 -60.83 27.17 -25.63
N ARG A 15 -61.32 25.91 -25.59
CA ARG A 15 -60.81 24.60 -26.03
C ARG A 15 -60.69 24.37 -27.56
N GLY A 16 -59.77 23.47 -27.94
CA GLY A 16 -60.07 22.24 -28.72
C GLY A 16 -59.91 22.24 -30.25
N GLY A 17 -59.23 21.21 -30.80
CA GLY A 17 -59.31 20.83 -32.22
C GLY A 17 -58.16 19.94 -32.73
N ARG A 18 -58.50 18.77 -33.29
CA ARG A 18 -57.60 17.71 -33.85
C ARG A 18 -57.12 18.02 -35.28
N ALA A 19 -55.89 17.54 -35.57
CA ALA A 19 -55.30 16.90 -36.78
C ALA A 19 -55.57 17.43 -38.21
N PRO A 20 -54.56 17.30 -39.11
CA PRO A 20 -54.72 16.36 -40.24
C PRO A 20 -53.44 15.61 -40.71
N GLN A 21 -53.61 14.40 -41.29
CA GLN A 21 -52.72 13.72 -42.25
C GLN A 21 -53.17 14.05 -43.71
N PRO A 22 -52.66 13.47 -44.85
CA PRO A 22 -51.50 12.61 -45.23
C PRO A 22 -50.70 13.21 -46.45
N PRO A 23 -49.83 12.52 -47.27
CA PRO A 23 -50.17 11.45 -48.25
C PRO A 23 -49.06 10.35 -48.51
N PRO A 24 -49.25 9.36 -49.45
CA PRO A 24 -48.51 8.08 -49.46
C PRO A 24 -47.59 7.75 -50.68
N ARG A 25 -46.71 6.76 -50.44
CA ARG A 25 -46.02 5.71 -51.27
C ARG A 25 -45.40 5.99 -52.67
N ALA A 26 -44.16 5.49 -52.84
CA ALA A 26 -43.66 4.79 -54.04
C ALA A 26 -42.47 3.84 -53.74
N THR A 27 -42.41 2.68 -54.40
CA THR A 27 -41.24 1.76 -54.54
C THR A 27 -40.70 1.86 -55.98
N PRO A 28 -39.42 1.53 -56.28
CA PRO A 28 -39.12 0.18 -56.83
C PRO A 28 -37.67 -0.39 -56.67
N ARG A 29 -37.58 -1.73 -56.78
CA ARG A 29 -36.59 -2.61 -57.48
C ARG A 29 -35.07 -2.64 -57.16
N GLY A 30 -34.55 -3.87 -57.00
CA GLY A 30 -33.21 -4.30 -57.49
C GLY A 30 -32.30 -5.07 -56.51
N ARG A 31 -32.23 -6.41 -56.61
CA ARG A 31 -31.12 -7.31 -56.13
C ARG A 31 -30.24 -7.69 -57.36
N PRO A 32 -29.07 -8.42 -57.33
CA PRO A 32 -28.59 -9.43 -56.34
C PRO A 32 -27.05 -9.65 -56.17
N HIS A 33 -26.68 -10.68 -55.37
CA HIS A 33 -25.42 -11.49 -55.30
C HIS A 33 -24.12 -10.81 -54.77
N LEU A 34 -23.40 -11.33 -53.77
CA LEU A 34 -22.71 -12.64 -53.74
C LEU A 34 -22.56 -13.19 -52.31
N LEU A 35 -23.28 -14.28 -52.03
CA LEU A 35 -22.93 -15.29 -51.04
C LEU A 35 -23.21 -16.64 -51.71
N LYS A 36 -22.31 -17.61 -51.51
CA LYS A 36 -22.37 -19.07 -51.82
C LYS A 36 -21.45 -19.55 -52.95
N ILE A 37 -20.41 -20.25 -52.55
CA ILE A 37 -20.17 -21.65 -52.94
C ILE A 37 -19.91 -22.40 -51.61
N PHE A 38 -20.94 -23.08 -51.07
CA PHE A 38 -21.05 -24.55 -50.96
C PHE A 38 -19.87 -25.21 -50.23
N ALA A 39 -19.99 -25.63 -48.97
CA ALA A 39 -20.78 -26.75 -48.43
C ALA A 39 -20.21 -28.13 -48.80
N GLN A 40 -19.79 -28.86 -47.77
CA GLN A 40 -19.64 -30.34 -47.64
C GLN A 40 -18.68 -30.55 -46.46
N LEU A 41 -18.86 -31.39 -45.44
CA LEU A 41 -19.74 -32.48 -45.02
C LEU A 41 -19.41 -32.57 -43.50
N GLY A 42 -20.29 -32.76 -42.52
CA GLY A 42 -21.46 -33.62 -42.43
C GLY A 42 -21.21 -34.69 -41.35
N ARG A 43 -22.14 -34.76 -40.38
CA ARG A 43 -22.45 -35.86 -39.43
C ARG A 43 -21.73 -35.83 -38.06
N HIS A 44 -22.33 -36.11 -36.89
CA HIS A 44 -23.59 -36.74 -36.45
C HIS A 44 -24.05 -36.02 -35.13
N VAL A 45 -25.31 -35.57 -34.91
CA VAL A 45 -26.54 -36.30 -34.48
C VAL A 45 -26.36 -36.90 -33.06
N HIS A 46 -27.06 -36.54 -31.97
CA HIS A 46 -28.51 -36.64 -31.67
C HIS A 46 -28.97 -35.75 -30.48
N LEU A 47 -30.21 -35.28 -30.58
CA LEU A 47 -31.14 -34.64 -29.61
C LEU A 47 -31.54 -35.59 -28.43
N PRO A 48 -32.13 -35.16 -27.28
CA PRO A 48 -33.40 -34.42 -27.25
C PRO A 48 -33.71 -33.42 -26.10
N VAL A 49 -34.84 -32.73 -26.31
CA VAL A 49 -35.67 -31.80 -25.53
C VAL A 49 -37.13 -32.37 -25.66
N PRO A 50 -38.23 -31.97 -24.96
CA PRO A 50 -38.49 -31.11 -23.78
C PRO A 50 -39.43 -31.76 -22.71
N GLY A 51 -39.77 -31.00 -21.66
CA GLY A 51 -41.04 -31.12 -20.93
C GLY A 51 -41.36 -29.88 -20.08
N GLU A 52 -42.38 -29.11 -20.47
CA GLU A 52 -43.03 -28.06 -19.67
C GLU A 52 -43.99 -28.69 -18.64
N VAL A 53 -44.10 -28.12 -17.43
CA VAL A 53 -45.36 -27.80 -16.69
C VAL A 53 -45.03 -26.79 -15.56
N ALA A 54 -46.02 -25.96 -15.27
CA ALA A 54 -46.04 -24.74 -14.48
C ALA A 54 -46.09 -24.88 -12.94
N ASP A 55 -45.93 -23.69 -12.33
CA ASP A 55 -46.48 -23.18 -11.07
C ASP A 55 -45.67 -23.28 -9.76
N GLY A 56 -45.81 -22.22 -8.97
CA GLY A 56 -44.78 -21.70 -8.08
C GLY A 56 -44.62 -22.37 -6.71
N GLN A 57 -43.45 -22.14 -6.11
CA GLN A 57 -43.29 -21.93 -4.67
C GLN A 57 -41.88 -21.44 -4.36
N GLN A 58 -41.84 -20.48 -3.43
CA GLN A 58 -40.64 -19.83 -2.93
C GLN A 58 -40.19 -20.60 -1.68
N GLU A 59 -39.18 -21.47 -1.81
CA GLU A 59 -38.39 -22.05 -0.70
C GLU A 59 -36.94 -22.22 -1.20
N VAL A 60 -35.95 -21.60 -0.55
CA VAL A 60 -35.12 -22.16 0.54
C VAL A 60 -34.55 -23.54 0.15
N GLY A 61 -33.25 -23.58 -0.15
CA GLY A 61 -32.55 -24.82 -0.48
C GLY A 61 -31.05 -24.65 -0.58
N GLU A 62 -30.37 -25.24 0.40
CA GLU A 62 -28.93 -25.47 0.52
C GLU A 62 -28.28 -26.02 -0.76
N ALA A 63 -27.00 -25.72 -0.96
CA ALA A 63 -26.13 -26.55 -1.79
C ALA A 63 -24.87 -26.92 -1.02
N ARG A 64 -24.84 -28.19 -0.63
CA ARG A 64 -23.84 -28.95 0.10
C ARG A 64 -22.46 -28.95 -0.56
N LEU A 65 -21.45 -29.00 0.31
CA LEU A 65 -20.09 -29.46 0.06
C LEU A 65 -20.13 -30.90 -0.48
N HIS A 66 -19.46 -31.15 -1.61
CA HIS A 66 -19.12 -32.50 -2.03
C HIS A 66 -18.05 -33.08 -1.09
N VAL A 67 -18.46 -33.96 -0.19
CA VAL A 67 -17.57 -34.87 0.55
C VAL A 67 -17.42 -36.14 -0.29
N LEU A 68 -16.18 -36.48 -0.61
CA LEU A 68 -15.82 -37.75 -1.25
C LEU A 68 -16.14 -38.90 -0.29
N HIS A 69 -17.01 -39.80 -0.74
CA HIS A 69 -17.42 -41.02 -0.07
C HIS A 69 -16.23 -42.01 -0.07
N VAL A 70 -15.69 -42.33 1.11
CA VAL A 70 -14.90 -43.56 1.31
C VAL A 70 -15.84 -44.59 1.92
N ARG A 71 -15.89 -45.75 1.28
CA ARG A 71 -16.78 -46.88 1.57
C ARG A 71 -16.20 -47.66 2.76
N GLU A 72 -16.94 -47.76 3.86
CA GLU A 72 -16.64 -48.66 4.99
C GLU A 72 -17.15 -50.07 4.69
N GLU A 73 -16.34 -51.07 5.03
CA GLU A 73 -16.74 -52.47 5.25
C GLU A 73 -16.22 -52.88 6.65
N PRO A 74 -16.95 -53.71 7.44
CA PRO A 74 -16.72 -53.83 8.88
C PRO A 74 -15.92 -55.07 9.34
N ASP A 75 -15.34 -54.91 10.54
CA ASP A 75 -14.96 -55.90 11.57
C ASP A 75 -13.86 -56.97 11.32
N ARG A 76 -12.76 -56.88 12.10
CA ARG A 76 -12.48 -57.76 13.26
C ARG A 76 -11.20 -57.38 14.04
N PRO A 77 -11.09 -57.76 15.34
CA PRO A 77 -10.09 -57.28 16.28
C PRO A 77 -8.87 -58.22 16.42
N GLY A 78 -7.71 -57.70 16.78
CA GLY A 78 -6.58 -58.55 17.20
C GLY A 78 -5.20 -57.88 17.27
N ASP A 79 -4.82 -57.54 18.51
CA ASP A 79 -3.49 -57.67 19.10
C ASP A 79 -2.28 -56.78 18.70
N ARG A 80 -1.78 -56.09 19.74
CA ARG A 80 -0.39 -55.76 20.11
C ARG A 80 0.65 -55.43 19.01
N SER A 81 1.18 -54.21 19.07
CA SER A 81 2.46 -53.90 19.74
C SER A 81 3.04 -52.54 19.29
N ALA A 82 3.91 -51.99 20.15
CA ALA A 82 4.36 -50.62 20.21
C ALA A 82 5.08 -50.08 18.95
N GLY A 83 4.84 -48.80 18.65
CA GLY A 83 5.64 -48.01 17.70
C GLY A 83 5.43 -46.52 17.91
N PHE A 84 6.46 -45.85 18.44
CA PHE A 84 6.58 -44.40 18.54
C PHE A 84 6.13 -43.68 17.26
N THR A 85 5.21 -42.72 17.36
CA THR A 85 5.12 -41.60 16.40
C THR A 85 4.63 -40.31 17.06
N THR A 86 5.42 -39.27 16.81
CA THR A 86 5.26 -37.88 17.20
C THR A 86 3.98 -37.25 16.62
N GLY A 87 2.96 -37.06 17.46
CA GLY A 87 1.81 -36.21 17.15
C GLY A 87 2.06 -34.76 17.59
N ARG A 88 2.55 -33.91 16.68
CA ARG A 88 2.40 -32.44 16.81
C ARG A 88 1.20 -32.00 15.98
N CYS A 89 0.05 -31.90 16.62
CA CYS A 89 -1.05 -31.06 16.16
C CYS A 89 -0.61 -29.60 16.27
N ALA A 90 -0.27 -28.98 15.13
CA ALA A 90 -0.12 -27.54 15.02
C ALA A 90 -1.36 -26.98 14.29
N GLN A 91 -2.27 -26.41 15.06
CA GLN A 91 -3.35 -25.56 14.57
C GLN A 91 -2.76 -24.30 13.92
N PRO A 92 -3.18 -23.88 12.71
CA PRO A 92 -2.92 -22.54 12.24
C PRO A 92 -4.08 -21.62 12.65
N ALA A 93 -3.86 -20.84 13.71
CA ALA A 93 -4.59 -19.61 13.96
C ALA A 93 -3.98 -18.50 13.08
N THR A 94 -4.55 -18.29 11.89
CA THR A 94 -4.24 -17.15 11.03
C THR A 94 -5.52 -16.43 10.66
N THR A 95 -5.83 -15.40 11.45
CA THR A 95 -6.86 -14.41 11.19
C THR A 95 -6.36 -13.46 10.10
N SER A 96 -6.61 -13.81 8.84
CA SER A 96 -6.52 -12.89 7.71
C SER A 96 -7.93 -12.63 7.18
N GLY A 97 -8.33 -11.37 7.19
CA GLY A 97 -9.62 -10.93 6.66
C GLY A 97 -9.77 -11.29 5.19
N ALA A 98 -10.61 -12.29 4.91
CA ALA A 98 -11.11 -12.59 3.60
C ALA A 98 -12.42 -11.79 3.40
N ILE A 99 -12.40 -10.80 2.51
CA ILE A 99 -13.64 -10.19 2.00
C ILE A 99 -13.94 -10.86 0.66
N LEU A 100 -15.06 -11.55 0.62
CA LEU A 100 -15.62 -12.30 -0.50
C LEU A 100 -15.71 -11.45 -1.78
N LEU A 101 -15.12 -11.95 -2.87
CA LEU A 101 -15.43 -11.55 -4.23
C LEU A 101 -16.73 -12.23 -4.67
N PHE A 102 -17.70 -11.46 -5.19
CA PHE A 102 -18.85 -12.03 -5.88
C PHE A 102 -18.38 -12.77 -7.15
N PRO A 103 -18.89 -13.98 -7.45
CA PRO A 103 -18.52 -14.69 -8.67
C PRO A 103 -19.06 -13.97 -9.93
N PRO A 104 -18.33 -13.99 -11.06
CA PRO A 104 -18.67 -13.28 -12.30
C PRO A 104 -20.01 -13.66 -12.93
N ARG A 105 -20.65 -14.75 -12.47
CA ARG A 105 -21.99 -15.18 -12.90
C ARG A 105 -23.12 -14.24 -12.43
N LYS A 106 -22.99 -13.58 -11.26
CA LYS A 106 -24.01 -12.65 -10.73
C LYS A 106 -23.98 -11.26 -11.40
N ILE A 107 -22.84 -10.86 -11.96
CA ILE A 107 -22.71 -9.61 -12.72
C ILE A 107 -23.41 -9.73 -14.08
N ARG A 108 -23.29 -10.90 -14.73
CA ARG A 108 -23.97 -11.19 -16.01
C ARG A 108 -25.50 -11.26 -15.88
N SER A 109 -26.05 -11.65 -14.74
CA SER A 109 -27.50 -11.66 -14.51
C SER A 109 -28.07 -10.26 -14.26
N ALA A 110 -27.32 -9.39 -13.57
CA ALA A 110 -27.69 -7.98 -13.39
C ALA A 110 -27.63 -7.19 -14.71
N GLN A 111 -26.61 -7.44 -15.55
CA GLN A 111 -26.50 -6.82 -16.88
C GLN A 111 -27.59 -7.29 -17.85
N ARG A 112 -28.00 -8.57 -17.82
CA ARG A 112 -29.14 -9.06 -18.61
C ARG A 112 -30.47 -8.45 -18.15
N ARG A 113 -30.63 -8.25 -16.83
CA ARG A 113 -31.83 -7.63 -16.27
C ARG A 113 -31.95 -6.14 -16.65
N ALA A 114 -30.82 -5.42 -16.72
CA ALA A 114 -30.77 -4.05 -17.23
C ALA A 114 -31.03 -3.98 -18.74
N HIS A 115 -30.49 -4.91 -19.53
CA HIS A 115 -30.69 -4.96 -20.99
C HIS A 115 -32.14 -5.29 -21.38
N ASN A 116 -32.82 -6.15 -20.61
CA ASN A 116 -34.24 -6.45 -20.81
C ASN A 116 -35.15 -5.27 -20.48
N LEU A 117 -34.78 -4.41 -19.52
CA LEU A 117 -35.53 -3.20 -19.17
C LEU A 117 -35.36 -2.08 -20.22
N THR A 118 -34.26 -2.09 -20.99
CA THR A 118 -34.07 -1.17 -22.11
C THR A 118 -34.86 -1.60 -23.36
N GLN A 119 -35.13 -2.91 -23.52
CA GLN A 119 -35.96 -3.44 -24.60
C GLN A 119 -37.47 -3.29 -24.36
N SER A 120 -37.93 -3.01 -23.14
CA SER A 120 -39.35 -2.84 -22.81
C SER A 120 -39.90 -1.41 -23.02
N GLY A 121 -39.16 -0.53 -23.70
CA GLY A 121 -39.69 0.73 -24.25
C GLY A 121 -40.11 1.83 -23.26
N LEU A 122 -39.68 1.76 -21.99
CA LEU A 122 -40.12 2.68 -20.93
C LEU A 122 -39.24 3.93 -20.72
N LEU A 123 -38.23 4.17 -21.56
CA LEU A 123 -37.37 5.36 -21.49
C LEU A 123 -37.00 5.83 -22.91
N THR A 124 -37.26 7.10 -23.24
CA THR A 124 -36.83 7.73 -24.49
C THR A 124 -35.39 8.26 -24.38
N PRO A 125 -34.62 8.35 -25.48
CA PRO A 125 -33.16 8.55 -25.45
C PRO A 125 -32.71 9.96 -25.04
N GLU A 126 -33.63 10.92 -24.94
CA GLU A 126 -33.29 12.36 -24.86
C GLU A 126 -33.40 12.95 -23.44
N SER A 127 -33.81 12.17 -22.44
CA SER A 127 -33.78 12.55 -21.02
C SER A 127 -32.64 11.86 -20.24
N ALA A 128 -31.73 11.16 -20.92
CA ALA A 128 -30.64 10.40 -20.31
C ALA A 128 -29.34 11.22 -20.12
N GLN A 129 -29.30 12.47 -20.59
CA GLN A 129 -28.09 13.30 -20.52
C GLN A 129 -27.95 14.11 -19.21
N ASP A 130 -29.01 14.24 -18.42
CA ASP A 130 -29.01 14.99 -17.14
C ASP A 130 -29.48 14.17 -15.92
N ALA A 131 -29.69 12.85 -16.06
CA ALA A 131 -29.98 11.99 -14.93
C ALA A 131 -28.66 11.52 -14.28
N PRO A 132 -28.49 11.64 -12.94
CA PRO A 132 -27.30 11.14 -12.27
C PRO A 132 -27.27 9.62 -12.45
N GLU A 133 -26.30 9.11 -13.21
CA GLU A 133 -26.06 7.66 -13.35
C GLU A 133 -25.85 7.04 -11.96
N ALA A 134 -26.93 6.43 -11.46
CA ALA A 134 -26.94 5.58 -10.29
C ALA A 134 -26.19 4.28 -10.63
N GLY A 135 -24.87 4.38 -10.71
CA GLY A 135 -24.01 3.25 -11.08
C GLY A 135 -22.52 3.52 -11.00
N HIS A 136 -22.09 4.79 -11.06
CA HIS A 136 -20.67 5.11 -10.87
C HIS A 136 -20.35 5.23 -9.39
N PRO A 137 -19.42 4.40 -8.87
CA PRO A 137 -19.07 4.49 -7.46
C PRO A 137 -18.38 5.84 -7.21
N GLY A 138 -18.76 6.53 -6.14
CA GLY A 138 -18.38 7.94 -5.90
C GLY A 138 -16.87 8.24 -5.99
N TRP A 139 -16.00 7.25 -5.78
CA TRP A 139 -14.56 7.37 -5.98
C TRP A 139 -14.17 7.65 -7.44
N ALA A 140 -14.89 7.10 -8.42
CA ALA A 140 -14.66 7.38 -9.84
C ALA A 140 -14.99 8.85 -10.15
N ARG A 141 -16.06 9.39 -9.54
CA ARG A 141 -16.43 10.80 -9.68
C ARG A 141 -15.39 11.72 -9.05
N CYS A 142 -14.87 11.40 -7.86
CA CYS A 142 -13.77 12.17 -7.23
C CYS A 142 -12.46 12.10 -8.02
N PHE A 143 -12.18 10.96 -8.65
CA PHE A 143 -11.01 10.76 -9.52
C PHE A 143 -11.04 11.73 -10.72
N PHE A 144 -12.17 11.80 -11.44
CA PHE A 144 -12.29 12.66 -12.63
C PHE A 144 -12.41 14.17 -12.31
N ILE A 145 -12.82 14.53 -11.08
CA ILE A 145 -12.89 15.94 -10.64
C ILE A 145 -11.59 16.37 -9.93
N SER A 146 -10.66 15.43 -9.67
CA SER A 146 -9.44 15.64 -8.87
C SER A 146 -9.71 16.19 -7.46
N SER A 147 -10.88 15.89 -6.89
CA SER A 147 -11.29 16.30 -5.53
C SER A 147 -11.00 15.23 -4.48
N ALA A 148 -10.18 14.22 -4.80
CA ALA A 148 -9.90 13.13 -3.88
C ALA A 148 -9.24 13.63 -2.57
N LEU A 149 -8.28 14.56 -2.70
CA LEU A 149 -7.54 15.09 -1.55
C LEU A 149 -8.35 16.02 -0.65
N THR A 150 -9.48 16.58 -1.11
CA THR A 150 -10.32 17.43 -0.26
C THR A 150 -10.98 16.64 0.88
N TYR A 151 -11.24 15.34 0.67
CA TYR A 151 -11.80 14.44 1.69
C TYR A 151 -10.76 13.52 2.32
N HIS A 152 -9.64 13.31 1.62
CA HIS A 152 -8.64 12.33 2.04
C HIS A 152 -8.12 12.56 3.46
N TYR A 153 -7.73 13.80 3.79
CA TYR A 153 -7.06 14.12 5.05
C TYR A 153 -7.91 13.82 6.30
N GLU A 154 -9.23 14.02 6.24
CA GLU A 154 -10.12 13.72 7.37
C GLU A 154 -10.52 12.23 7.43
N THR A 155 -10.57 11.55 6.28
CA THR A 155 -11.04 10.15 6.18
C THR A 155 -9.94 9.11 6.40
N GLN A 156 -8.67 9.51 6.51
CA GLN A 156 -7.52 8.62 6.76
C GLN A 156 -7.71 7.78 8.04
N CYS A 157 -7.07 6.62 8.16
CA CYS A 157 -7.23 5.78 9.36
C CYS A 157 -6.81 6.49 10.65
N LEU A 158 -5.61 7.07 10.68
CA LEU A 158 -5.11 7.85 11.82
C LEU A 158 -4.45 9.13 11.30
N PRO A 159 -5.20 10.24 11.17
CA PRO A 159 -4.63 11.52 10.74
C PRO A 159 -3.72 12.09 11.82
N THR A 160 -2.82 12.98 11.41
CA THR A 160 -1.98 13.79 12.32
C THR A 160 -2.54 15.21 12.42
N PRO A 161 -2.00 16.08 13.29
CA PRO A 161 -2.39 17.50 13.29
C PRO A 161 -2.16 18.18 11.94
N ALA A 162 -1.12 17.77 11.21
CA ALA A 162 -0.82 18.32 9.89
C ALA A 162 -1.92 18.00 8.86
N ALA A 163 -2.68 16.92 9.04
CA ALA A 163 -3.83 16.59 8.20
C ALA A 163 -4.91 17.68 8.26
N TRP A 164 -5.17 18.21 9.46
CA TRP A 164 -6.16 19.28 9.66
C TRP A 164 -5.74 20.55 8.93
N PHE A 165 -4.46 20.95 9.08
CA PHE A 165 -3.93 22.09 8.33
C PHE A 165 -3.95 21.86 6.82
N ALA A 166 -3.57 20.66 6.38
CA ALA A 166 -3.58 20.29 4.97
C ALA A 166 -5.01 20.34 4.40
N HIS A 167 -6.02 19.87 5.14
CA HIS A 167 -7.43 19.88 4.74
C HIS A 167 -7.99 21.27 4.44
N HIS A 168 -7.45 22.31 5.09
CA HIS A 168 -7.86 23.70 4.87
C HIS A 168 -7.06 24.42 3.79
N LEU A 169 -6.18 23.72 3.06
CA LEU A 169 -5.48 24.31 1.93
C LEU A 169 -6.46 24.64 0.79
N PRO A 170 -6.12 25.62 -0.09
CA PRO A 170 -6.95 25.95 -1.23
C PRO A 170 -7.19 24.75 -2.16
N VAL A 171 -8.40 24.66 -2.72
CA VAL A 171 -8.81 23.54 -3.59
C VAL A 171 -7.89 23.37 -4.81
N TRP A 172 -7.33 24.45 -5.34
CA TRP A 172 -6.38 24.38 -6.46
C TRP A 172 -5.10 23.63 -6.07
N LEU A 173 -4.62 23.81 -4.84
CA LEU A 173 -3.44 23.13 -4.33
C LEU A 173 -3.73 21.64 -4.13
N HIS A 174 -4.93 21.29 -3.65
CA HIS A 174 -5.37 19.90 -3.58
C HIS A 174 -5.41 19.23 -4.95
N LYS A 175 -5.95 19.91 -5.97
CA LYS A 175 -5.95 19.38 -7.34
C LYS A 175 -4.53 19.17 -7.86
N LEU A 176 -3.63 20.13 -7.63
CA LEU A 176 -2.23 20.00 -8.01
C LEU A 176 -1.53 18.85 -7.26
N SER A 177 -1.81 18.68 -5.97
CA SER A 177 -1.30 17.55 -5.19
C SER A 177 -1.79 16.21 -5.73
N VAL A 178 -3.04 16.11 -6.20
CA VAL A 178 -3.55 14.89 -6.88
C VAL A 178 -2.74 14.60 -8.14
N VAL A 179 -2.48 15.62 -8.96
CA VAL A 179 -1.65 15.49 -10.17
C VAL A 179 -0.24 15.03 -9.81
N ALA A 180 0.37 15.64 -8.79
CA ALA A 180 1.70 15.27 -8.30
C ALA A 180 1.74 13.82 -7.80
N THR A 181 0.73 13.36 -7.07
CA THR A 181 0.63 11.95 -6.64
C THR A 181 0.58 11.02 -7.84
N PHE A 182 -0.25 11.30 -8.86
CA PHE A 182 -0.30 10.46 -10.07
C PHE A 182 1.03 10.44 -10.83
N LEU A 183 1.67 11.61 -10.97
CA LEU A 183 2.99 11.70 -11.60
C LEU A 183 4.00 10.81 -10.86
N ILE A 184 4.08 10.93 -9.53
CA ILE A 184 5.06 10.21 -8.70
C ILE A 184 4.74 8.70 -8.62
N GLU A 185 3.47 8.30 -8.56
CA GLU A 185 3.10 6.88 -8.39
C GLU A 185 2.94 6.10 -9.70
N ILE A 186 2.73 6.77 -10.84
CA ILE A 186 2.49 6.09 -12.13
C ILE A 186 3.59 6.40 -13.14
N ALA A 187 3.94 7.67 -13.34
CA ALA A 187 4.83 8.06 -14.44
C ALA A 187 6.32 8.07 -14.04
N VAL A 188 6.64 8.29 -12.76
CA VAL A 188 8.01 8.24 -12.23
C VAL A 188 8.58 6.82 -12.04
N PRO A 189 7.83 5.78 -11.62
CA PRO A 189 8.39 4.44 -11.39
C PRO A 189 9.13 3.80 -12.57
N PRO A 190 8.75 3.98 -13.84
CA PRO A 190 9.56 3.55 -14.98
C PRO A 190 11.00 4.11 -14.97
N LEU A 191 11.21 5.29 -14.38
CA LEU A 191 12.54 5.90 -14.24
C LEU A 191 13.44 5.14 -13.26
N PHE A 192 12.92 4.22 -12.45
CA PHE A 192 13.74 3.34 -11.60
C PHE A 192 14.71 2.51 -12.44
N PHE A 193 14.29 2.15 -13.65
CA PHE A 193 15.08 1.36 -14.61
C PHE A 193 15.88 2.24 -15.58
N ALA A 194 15.88 3.57 -15.41
CA ALA A 194 16.58 4.46 -16.33
C ALA A 194 18.12 4.26 -16.22
N PRO A 195 18.83 4.20 -17.36
CA PRO A 195 20.30 4.09 -17.36
C PRO A 195 20.99 5.40 -16.93
N VAL A 196 20.26 6.52 -16.95
CA VAL A 196 20.77 7.84 -16.55
C VAL A 196 20.61 8.02 -15.04
N ARG A 197 21.75 8.16 -14.33
CA ARG A 197 21.80 8.36 -12.87
C ARG A 197 20.88 9.46 -12.36
N ARG A 198 20.85 10.62 -13.02
CA ARG A 198 20.06 11.78 -12.57
C ARG A 198 18.56 11.49 -12.57
N LEU A 199 18.06 10.72 -13.55
CA LEU A 199 16.67 10.30 -13.62
C LEU A 199 16.31 9.35 -12.47
N ARG A 200 17.19 8.40 -12.13
CA ARG A 200 16.97 7.51 -10.97
C ARG A 200 16.95 8.29 -9.65
N LEU A 201 17.84 9.26 -9.48
CA LEU A 201 17.87 10.11 -8.29
C LEU A 201 16.64 11.00 -8.19
N ALA A 202 16.19 11.59 -9.30
CA ALA A 202 14.94 12.33 -9.33
C ALA A 202 13.77 11.45 -8.93
N ALA A 203 13.73 10.19 -9.40
CA ALA A 203 12.73 9.21 -9.00
C ALA A 203 12.82 8.87 -7.51
N PHE A 204 14.02 8.65 -6.98
CA PHE A 204 14.27 8.45 -5.55
C PHE A 204 13.75 9.62 -4.70
N TYR A 205 14.18 10.84 -4.98
CA TYR A 205 13.76 12.02 -4.21
C TYR A 205 12.26 12.28 -4.32
N SER A 206 11.66 12.01 -5.47
CA SER A 206 10.20 12.12 -5.66
C SER A 206 9.45 11.12 -4.78
N GLN A 207 9.91 9.86 -4.73
CA GLN A 207 9.34 8.84 -3.85
C GLN A 207 9.52 9.21 -2.37
N VAL A 208 10.72 9.63 -1.98
CA VAL A 208 11.00 10.06 -0.59
C VAL A 208 10.10 11.23 -0.20
N LEU A 209 9.99 12.24 -1.05
CA LEU A 209 9.13 13.40 -0.81
C LEU A 209 7.67 12.96 -0.59
N LEU A 210 7.14 12.12 -1.48
CA LEU A 210 5.76 11.62 -1.35
C LEU A 210 5.58 10.85 -0.03
N GLN A 211 6.46 9.90 0.29
CA GLN A 211 6.36 9.10 1.52
C GLN A 211 6.46 9.97 2.78
N VAL A 212 7.33 10.98 2.79
CA VAL A 212 7.47 11.93 3.91
C VAL A 212 6.19 12.76 4.08
N LEU A 213 5.62 13.28 2.99
CA LEU A 213 4.35 14.03 3.05
C LEU A 213 3.19 13.15 3.55
N ILE A 214 3.14 11.88 3.14
CA ILE A 214 2.16 10.91 3.65
C ILE A 214 2.38 10.68 5.15
N VAL A 215 3.62 10.46 5.61
CA VAL A 215 3.94 10.29 7.04
C VAL A 215 3.56 11.52 7.87
N ILE A 216 3.82 12.72 7.35
CA ILE A 216 3.51 13.98 8.04
C ILE A 216 2.00 14.11 8.21
N THR A 217 1.21 13.74 7.20
CA THR A 217 -0.25 13.96 7.19
C THR A 217 -1.05 12.81 7.78
N GLY A 218 -0.54 11.58 7.75
CA GLY A 218 -1.26 10.41 8.26
C GLY A 218 -0.35 9.28 8.70
N ASN A 219 -0.81 8.52 9.69
CA ASN A 219 -0.13 7.30 10.09
C ASN A 219 -0.62 6.13 9.23
N TYR A 220 0.24 5.68 8.32
CA TYR A 220 0.08 4.49 7.48
C TYR A 220 0.99 3.33 7.92
N ASN A 221 1.27 3.24 9.23
CA ASN A 221 2.09 2.19 9.82
C ASN A 221 3.52 2.19 9.21
N PHE A 222 4.19 1.03 9.14
CA PHE A 222 5.51 0.84 8.56
C PHE A 222 5.53 0.84 7.02
N PHE A 223 4.39 1.02 6.33
CA PHE A 223 4.35 0.96 4.86
C PHE A 223 5.25 2.03 4.23
N ASN A 224 5.12 3.28 4.69
CA ASN A 224 5.93 4.37 4.18
C ASN A 224 7.43 4.15 4.44
N LEU A 225 7.76 3.61 5.62
CA LEU A 225 9.15 3.25 5.97
C LEU A 225 9.69 2.13 5.09
N LEU A 226 8.88 1.11 4.81
CA LEU A 226 9.26 0.01 3.92
C LEU A 226 9.52 0.52 2.51
N THR A 227 8.66 1.41 1.99
CA THR A 227 8.85 2.04 0.69
C THR A 227 10.11 2.91 0.66
N LEU A 228 10.39 3.67 1.72
CA LEU A 228 11.63 4.45 1.84
C LEU A 228 12.88 3.55 1.83
N VAL A 229 12.86 2.43 2.56
CA VAL A 229 13.95 1.45 2.57
C VAL A 229 14.14 0.85 1.18
N LEU A 230 13.07 0.44 0.50
CA LEU A 230 13.15 -0.09 -0.86
C LEU A 230 13.67 0.95 -1.86
N ALA A 231 13.28 2.22 -1.71
CA ALA A 231 13.75 3.30 -2.57
C ALA A 231 15.27 3.52 -2.45
N THR A 232 15.90 3.16 -1.33
CA THR A 232 17.38 3.26 -1.21
C THR A 232 18.14 2.41 -2.23
N ALA A 233 17.51 1.39 -2.81
CA ALA A 233 18.09 0.61 -3.91
C ALA A 233 18.36 1.44 -5.18
N LEU A 234 17.77 2.64 -5.29
CA LEU A 234 18.02 3.58 -6.39
C LEU A 234 19.30 4.42 -6.19
N LEU A 235 19.90 4.38 -4.99
CA LEU A 235 21.11 5.13 -4.67
C LEU A 235 22.36 4.35 -5.08
N ASP A 236 23.28 5.02 -5.79
CA ASP A 236 24.58 4.46 -6.12
C ASP A 236 25.55 4.54 -4.92
N ASP A 237 26.54 3.64 -4.83
CA ASP A 237 27.60 3.66 -3.79
C ASP A 237 28.28 5.02 -3.65
N THR A 238 28.44 5.74 -4.76
CA THR A 238 29.02 7.08 -4.76
C THR A 238 28.17 8.14 -4.04
N HIS A 239 26.84 7.99 -3.99
CA HIS A 239 25.97 8.87 -3.21
C HIS A 239 26.09 8.61 -1.73
N LEU A 240 26.23 7.34 -1.34
CA LEU A 240 26.43 6.93 0.05
C LEU A 240 27.83 7.30 0.57
N ALA A 241 28.85 7.26 -0.30
CA ALA A 241 30.23 7.61 0.03
C ALA A 241 30.52 9.12 -0.04
N ALA A 242 29.79 9.90 -0.86
CA ALA A 242 29.98 11.35 -0.97
C ALA A 242 29.65 12.10 0.34
N THR A 243 28.80 11.53 1.19
CA THR A 243 28.53 12.06 2.54
C THR A 243 29.65 11.81 3.54
N SER A 244 30.60 10.89 3.29
CA SER A 244 31.69 10.57 4.23
C SER A 244 33.07 11.07 3.81
N SER A 245 33.26 11.50 2.56
CA SER A 245 34.50 12.17 2.15
C SER A 245 34.23 13.33 1.21
N THR A 246 34.56 14.54 1.67
CA THR A 246 34.71 15.72 0.82
C THR A 246 36.00 15.57 -0.01
N SER A 247 36.08 14.53 -0.84
CA SER A 247 37.20 14.34 -1.74
C SER A 247 36.99 15.27 -2.94
N ARG A 248 37.79 16.34 -2.97
CA ARG A 248 37.89 17.33 -4.05
C ARG A 248 37.95 16.62 -5.41
N ARG A 249 36.84 16.61 -6.14
CA ARG A 249 36.69 15.97 -7.45
C ARG A 249 37.67 16.61 -8.43
N LYS A 250 38.81 15.95 -8.68
CA LYS A 250 39.71 16.33 -9.77
C LYS A 250 38.95 16.19 -11.09
N ARG A 251 38.75 17.31 -11.79
CA ARG A 251 38.27 17.31 -13.18
C ARG A 251 39.32 16.57 -14.02
N THR A 252 39.02 15.33 -14.39
CA THR A 252 39.80 14.63 -15.42
C THR A 252 39.43 15.22 -16.78
N PRO A 253 40.40 15.40 -17.70
CA PRO A 253 40.12 15.89 -19.03
C PRO A 253 39.18 14.89 -19.74
N SER A 254 38.01 15.36 -20.20
CA SER A 254 37.05 14.50 -20.87
C SER A 254 37.53 14.18 -22.28
N SER A 255 37.74 12.90 -22.58
CA SER A 255 37.89 12.46 -23.97
C SER A 255 36.61 12.74 -24.76
N TRP A 256 36.73 13.08 -26.05
CA TRP A 256 35.60 13.42 -26.93
C TRP A 256 34.41 12.42 -26.87
N PRO A 257 34.62 11.08 -26.77
CA PRO A 257 33.52 10.14 -26.61
C PRO A 257 32.76 10.28 -25.28
N LYS A 258 33.44 10.63 -24.19
CA LYS A 258 32.81 10.85 -22.87
C LYS A 258 32.02 12.15 -22.85
N ALA A 259 32.50 13.17 -23.55
CA ALA A 259 31.77 14.42 -23.72
C ALA A 259 30.49 14.21 -24.55
N LEU A 260 30.57 13.48 -25.66
CA LEU A 260 29.42 13.13 -26.49
C LEU A 260 28.37 12.33 -25.70
N LEU A 261 28.79 11.30 -24.94
CA LEU A 261 27.87 10.53 -24.10
C LEU A 261 27.20 11.39 -23.01
N ALA A 262 27.93 12.35 -22.43
CA ALA A 262 27.37 13.28 -21.45
C ALA A 262 26.32 14.22 -22.08
N VAL A 263 26.57 14.72 -23.29
CA VAL A 263 25.60 15.53 -24.04
C VAL A 263 24.36 14.72 -24.40
N LEU A 264 24.53 13.49 -24.91
CA LEU A 264 23.41 12.59 -25.21
C LEU A 264 22.58 12.27 -23.96
N ALA A 265 23.23 12.02 -22.82
CA ALA A 265 22.55 11.78 -21.56
C ALA A 265 21.77 13.03 -21.09
N LEU A 266 22.31 14.23 -21.27
CA LEU A 266 21.62 15.49 -20.94
C LEU A 266 20.42 15.72 -21.86
N LEU A 267 20.55 15.47 -23.17
CA LEU A 267 19.45 15.58 -24.12
C LEU A 267 18.33 14.58 -23.80
N LEU A 268 18.69 13.34 -23.45
CA LEU A 268 17.74 12.33 -22.99
C LEU A 268 17.03 12.76 -21.70
N GLU A 269 17.78 13.32 -20.73
CA GLU A 269 17.23 13.85 -19.49
C GLU A 269 16.20 14.97 -19.76
N LEU A 270 16.56 15.96 -20.58
CA LEU A 270 15.67 17.05 -20.97
C LEU A 270 14.44 16.56 -21.74
N ALA A 271 14.63 15.59 -22.64
CA ALA A 271 13.52 14.99 -23.40
C ALA A 271 12.54 14.26 -22.48
N VAL A 272 13.04 13.50 -21.50
CA VAL A 272 12.19 12.79 -20.51
C VAL A 272 11.42 13.79 -19.66
N TYR A 273 12.07 14.82 -19.12
CA TYR A 273 11.37 15.85 -18.34
C TYR A 273 10.37 16.64 -19.18
N GLY A 274 10.73 16.98 -20.42
CA GLY A 274 9.82 17.63 -21.36
C GLY A 274 8.59 16.78 -21.67
N LEU A 275 8.78 15.47 -21.92
CA LEU A 275 7.67 14.55 -22.17
C LEU A 275 6.78 14.36 -20.94
N LEU A 276 7.36 14.26 -19.75
CA LEU A 276 6.60 14.20 -18.50
C LEU A 276 5.79 15.48 -18.28
N ALA A 277 6.39 16.65 -18.47
CA ALA A 277 5.71 17.94 -18.33
C ALA A 277 4.57 18.08 -19.35
N TYR A 278 4.84 17.76 -20.62
CA TYR A 278 3.82 17.76 -21.68
C TYR A 278 2.68 16.79 -21.35
N GLY A 279 3.01 15.55 -20.94
CA GLY A 279 2.02 14.54 -20.57
C GLY A 279 1.16 14.98 -19.39
N VAL A 280 1.75 15.62 -18.38
CA VAL A 280 1.01 16.17 -17.24
C VAL A 280 0.04 17.27 -17.68
N VAL A 281 0.50 18.23 -18.48
CA VAL A 281 -0.36 19.32 -19.00
C VAL A 281 -1.50 18.75 -19.86
N HIS A 282 -1.20 17.79 -20.74
CA HIS A 282 -2.17 17.21 -21.65
C HIS A 282 -3.19 16.29 -20.96
N CYS A 283 -2.75 15.40 -20.07
CA CYS A 283 -3.62 14.44 -19.38
C CYS A 283 -4.50 15.09 -18.29
N PHE A 284 -4.02 16.16 -17.67
CA PHE A 284 -4.72 16.84 -16.57
C PHE A 284 -5.28 18.22 -16.92
N GLY A 285 -5.18 18.64 -18.19
CA GLY A 285 -5.77 19.89 -18.68
C GLY A 285 -5.40 21.07 -17.79
N LEU A 286 -4.11 21.21 -17.51
CA LEU A 286 -3.61 22.24 -16.59
C LEU A 286 -3.70 23.61 -17.25
N GLU A 287 -4.60 24.44 -16.73
CA GLU A 287 -4.78 25.83 -17.13
C GLU A 287 -4.39 26.73 -15.96
N VAL A 288 -3.49 27.68 -16.22
CA VAL A 288 -3.07 28.68 -15.23
C VAL A 288 -3.87 29.95 -15.48
N ASP A 289 -4.76 30.26 -14.56
CA ASP A 289 -5.48 31.54 -14.54
C ASP A 289 -4.59 32.56 -13.82
N TRP A 290 -3.89 33.38 -14.61
CA TRP A 290 -2.93 34.37 -14.11
C TRP A 290 -3.60 35.52 -13.36
N GLU A 291 -4.87 35.83 -13.63
CA GLU A 291 -5.58 36.92 -12.94
C GLU A 291 -5.99 36.51 -11.54
N GLN A 292 -6.41 35.26 -11.36
CA GLN A 292 -6.84 34.73 -10.05
C GLN A 292 -5.72 34.04 -9.27
N HIS A 293 -4.53 33.87 -9.87
CA HIS A 293 -3.45 33.02 -9.35
C HIS A 293 -3.93 31.60 -8.98
N VAL A 294 -4.85 31.04 -9.78
CA VAL A 294 -5.46 29.73 -9.55
C VAL A 294 -5.08 28.76 -10.66
N VAL A 295 -4.67 27.56 -10.27
CA VAL A 295 -4.42 26.45 -11.21
C VAL A 295 -5.70 25.63 -11.34
N ARG A 296 -6.28 25.61 -12.54
CA ARG A 296 -7.39 24.72 -12.88
C ARG A 296 -6.82 23.43 -13.48
N SER A 297 -7.32 22.30 -12.99
CA SER A 297 -6.94 20.97 -13.45
C SER A 297 -8.21 20.14 -13.58
N ARG A 298 -8.34 19.45 -14.71
CA ARG A 298 -9.42 18.50 -15.02
C ARG A 298 -8.83 17.37 -15.86
N THR A 299 -9.09 16.12 -15.47
CA THR A 299 -8.68 14.97 -16.27
C THR A 299 -9.33 15.02 -17.64
N THR A 300 -8.51 15.00 -18.70
CA THR A 300 -8.96 15.11 -20.10
C THR A 300 -9.32 13.76 -20.71
N PHE A 301 -8.94 12.66 -20.05
CA PHE A 301 -9.17 11.29 -20.51
C PHE A 301 -10.31 10.61 -19.75
N THR A 302 -10.96 9.66 -20.42
CA THR A 302 -12.03 8.83 -19.86
C THR A 302 -11.50 7.55 -19.21
N PHE A 303 -12.32 6.89 -18.39
CA PHE A 303 -11.98 5.60 -17.78
C PHE A 303 -11.64 4.52 -18.83
N HIS A 304 -12.33 4.53 -19.96
CA HIS A 304 -12.08 3.58 -21.05
C HIS A 304 -10.70 3.80 -21.69
N GLN A 305 -10.35 5.06 -21.97
CA GLN A 305 -9.04 5.42 -22.50
C GLN A 305 -7.92 5.07 -21.51
N PHE A 306 -8.11 5.33 -20.21
CA PHE A 306 -7.17 4.91 -19.17
C PHE A 306 -6.99 3.39 -19.12
N SER A 307 -8.10 2.64 -19.19
CA SER A 307 -8.07 1.17 -19.18
C SER A 307 -7.37 0.61 -20.44
N GLN A 308 -7.57 1.24 -21.60
CA GLN A 308 -6.85 0.88 -22.82
C GLN A 308 -5.35 1.18 -22.71
N TRP A 309 -4.99 2.34 -22.17
CA TRP A 309 -3.59 2.69 -21.90
C TRP A 309 -2.93 1.69 -20.95
N LEU A 310 -3.61 1.30 -19.88
CA LEU A 310 -3.10 0.30 -18.94
C LEU A 310 -2.83 -1.05 -19.63
N LYS A 311 -3.72 -1.49 -20.53
CA LYS A 311 -3.48 -2.69 -21.37
C LYS A 311 -2.25 -2.56 -22.26
N MET A 312 -2.01 -1.37 -22.82
CA MET A 312 -0.85 -1.14 -23.67
C MET A 312 0.46 -1.12 -22.88
N VAL A 313 0.47 -0.59 -21.65
CA VAL A 313 1.70 -0.35 -20.87
C VAL A 313 2.08 -1.53 -19.97
N THR A 314 1.11 -2.28 -19.43
CA THR A 314 1.36 -3.32 -18.42
C THR A 314 2.32 -4.41 -18.89
N LEU A 315 2.19 -4.90 -20.13
CA LEU A 315 3.05 -5.96 -20.63
C LEU A 315 4.48 -5.45 -20.99
N PRO A 316 4.63 -4.31 -21.69
CA PRO A 316 5.95 -3.71 -21.89
C PRO A 316 6.73 -3.41 -20.60
N THR A 317 6.06 -2.96 -19.53
CA THR A 317 6.75 -2.71 -18.25
C THR A 317 7.24 -3.98 -17.58
N MET A 318 6.53 -5.10 -17.71
CA MET A 318 7.03 -6.42 -17.28
C MET A 318 8.30 -6.81 -18.04
N TRP A 319 8.33 -6.59 -19.36
CA TRP A 319 9.51 -6.85 -20.19
C TRP A 319 10.68 -5.91 -19.88
N LEU A 320 10.40 -4.63 -19.59
CA LEU A 320 11.41 -3.69 -19.11
C LEU A 320 12.06 -4.19 -17.81
N GLY A 321 11.25 -4.66 -16.85
CA GLY A 321 11.74 -5.28 -15.62
C GLY A 321 12.58 -6.53 -15.89
N ALA A 322 12.13 -7.40 -16.79
CA ALA A 322 12.86 -8.61 -17.17
C ALA A 322 14.20 -8.29 -17.85
N ALA A 323 14.23 -7.31 -18.74
CA ALA A 323 15.45 -6.84 -19.40
C ALA A 323 16.43 -6.24 -18.39
N SER A 324 15.94 -5.43 -17.45
CA SER A 324 16.78 -4.87 -16.37
C SER A 324 17.35 -5.96 -15.48
N LEU A 325 16.54 -6.95 -15.09
CA LEU A 325 17.00 -8.08 -14.28
C LEU A 325 18.06 -8.91 -15.02
N ALA A 326 17.83 -9.20 -16.30
CA ALA A 326 18.79 -9.92 -17.14
C ALA A 326 20.11 -9.16 -17.22
N TRP A 327 20.06 -7.83 -17.39
CA TRP A 327 21.25 -6.99 -17.40
C TRP A 327 22.04 -7.07 -16.09
N GLU A 328 21.37 -6.96 -14.93
CA GLU A 328 22.04 -7.06 -13.63
C GLU A 328 22.62 -8.46 -13.35
N LEU A 329 21.95 -9.52 -13.80
CA LEU A 329 22.50 -10.88 -13.72
C LEU A 329 23.74 -11.05 -14.61
N LEU A 330 23.71 -10.49 -15.83
CA LEU A 330 24.85 -10.52 -16.75
C LEU A 330 26.04 -9.72 -16.21
N THR A 331 25.81 -8.54 -15.63
CA THR A 331 26.89 -7.75 -15.01
C THR A 331 27.48 -8.46 -13.79
N ALA A 332 26.65 -9.12 -12.98
CA ALA A 332 27.09 -9.92 -11.84
C ALA A 332 27.91 -11.15 -12.29
N LEU A 333 27.46 -11.86 -13.33
CA LEU A 333 28.19 -12.96 -13.96
C LEU A 333 29.53 -12.48 -14.53
N TRP A 334 29.55 -11.33 -15.20
CA TRP A 334 30.78 -10.75 -15.75
C TRP A 334 31.78 -10.41 -14.64
N ARG A 335 31.33 -9.80 -13.53
CA ARG A 335 32.16 -9.53 -12.35
C ARG A 335 32.72 -10.81 -11.74
N TRP A 336 31.91 -11.87 -11.69
CA TRP A 336 32.34 -13.19 -11.22
C TRP A 336 33.45 -13.79 -12.10
N VAL A 337 33.33 -13.68 -13.43
CA VAL A 337 34.36 -14.15 -14.37
C VAL A 337 35.71 -13.45 -14.13
N GLN A 338 35.69 -12.18 -13.71
CA GLN A 338 36.89 -11.38 -13.44
C GLN A 338 37.58 -11.70 -12.09
N VAL A 339 36.92 -12.42 -11.17
CA VAL A 339 37.54 -12.81 -9.88
C VAL A 339 38.75 -13.71 -10.15
N ARG A 340 39.88 -13.45 -9.48
CA ARG A 340 41.10 -14.27 -9.62
C ARG A 340 41.13 -15.37 -8.56
N GLY A 341 41.64 -16.55 -8.91
CA GLY A 341 41.77 -17.70 -8.01
C GLY A 341 40.55 -18.63 -7.97
N SER A 342 40.78 -19.95 -7.99
CA SER A 342 39.72 -20.97 -8.05
C SER A 342 38.84 -20.99 -6.79
N LEU A 343 39.45 -20.93 -5.60
CA LEU A 343 38.73 -20.89 -4.32
C LEU A 343 37.86 -19.64 -4.18
N GLN A 344 38.39 -18.46 -4.52
CA GLN A 344 37.64 -17.20 -4.47
C GLN A 344 36.50 -17.16 -5.49
N LYS A 345 36.70 -17.72 -6.69
CA LYS A 345 35.63 -17.91 -7.68
C LYS A 345 34.51 -18.81 -7.13
N LEU A 346 34.85 -19.90 -6.44
CA LEU A 346 33.87 -20.81 -5.85
C LEU A 346 33.11 -20.12 -4.71
N CYS A 347 33.81 -19.41 -3.82
CA CYS A 347 33.21 -18.63 -2.74
C CYS A 347 32.29 -17.51 -3.27
N ALA A 348 32.64 -16.87 -4.39
CA ALA A 348 31.80 -15.84 -5.03
C ALA A 348 30.63 -16.43 -5.83
N ALA A 349 30.73 -17.67 -6.31
CA ALA A 349 29.66 -18.34 -7.04
C ALA A 349 28.45 -18.67 -6.14
N VAL A 350 28.71 -19.02 -4.87
CA VAL A 350 27.65 -19.33 -3.89
C VAL A 350 26.65 -18.17 -3.70
N PRO A 351 27.07 -16.96 -3.29
CA PRO A 351 26.15 -15.83 -3.12
C PRO A 351 25.52 -15.40 -4.44
N LEU A 352 26.25 -15.47 -5.56
CA LEU A 352 25.70 -15.17 -6.89
C LEU A 352 24.55 -16.12 -7.24
N SER A 353 24.73 -17.42 -7.01
CA SER A 353 23.70 -18.43 -7.28
C SER A 353 22.50 -18.28 -6.35
N VAL A 354 22.74 -18.14 -5.04
CA VAL A 354 21.68 -18.00 -4.04
C VAL A 354 20.88 -16.72 -4.25
N LEU A 355 21.55 -15.56 -4.33
CA LEU A 355 20.88 -14.27 -4.50
C LEU A 355 20.30 -14.12 -5.91
N GLY A 356 20.98 -14.61 -6.95
CA GLY A 356 20.47 -14.60 -8.31
C GLY A 356 19.19 -15.41 -8.45
N THR A 357 19.17 -16.63 -7.91
CA THR A 357 17.98 -17.49 -7.91
C THR A 357 16.85 -16.87 -7.09
N ALA A 358 17.16 -16.33 -5.90
CA ALA A 358 16.16 -15.65 -5.06
C ALA A 358 15.57 -14.42 -5.77
N THR A 359 16.39 -13.64 -6.48
CA THR A 359 15.94 -12.44 -7.21
C THR A 359 15.05 -12.82 -8.39
N VAL A 360 15.41 -13.85 -9.16
CA VAL A 360 14.57 -14.38 -10.25
C VAL A 360 13.25 -14.92 -9.70
N ALA A 361 13.28 -15.68 -8.61
CA ALA A 361 12.08 -16.21 -7.98
C ALA A 361 11.17 -15.08 -7.49
N LEU A 362 11.71 -14.09 -6.78
CA LEU A 362 10.97 -12.91 -6.30
C LEU A 362 10.37 -12.11 -7.46
N PHE A 363 11.11 -11.92 -8.55
CA PHE A 363 10.59 -11.27 -9.76
C PHE A 363 9.42 -12.04 -10.36
N LEU A 364 9.56 -13.36 -10.56
CA LEU A 364 8.52 -14.21 -11.14
C LEU A 364 7.24 -14.22 -10.30
N ILE A 365 7.34 -14.36 -8.98
CA ILE A 365 6.16 -14.33 -8.11
C ILE A 365 5.54 -12.93 -8.05
N SER A 366 6.30 -11.86 -8.27
CA SER A 366 5.81 -10.48 -8.29
C SER A 366 5.05 -10.13 -9.57
N LEU A 367 5.28 -10.84 -10.68
CA LEU A 367 4.53 -10.65 -11.93
C LEU A 367 3.04 -10.95 -11.77
N VAL A 368 2.69 -11.94 -10.94
CA VAL A 368 1.30 -12.35 -10.70
C VAL A 368 0.48 -11.21 -10.07
N PRO A 369 0.82 -10.64 -8.90
CA PRO A 369 0.09 -9.52 -8.33
C PRO A 369 0.19 -8.24 -9.16
N TYR A 370 1.29 -8.02 -9.88
CA TYR A 370 1.40 -6.88 -10.80
C TYR A 370 0.39 -6.98 -11.96
N SER A 371 0.17 -8.19 -12.49
CA SER A 371 -0.81 -8.43 -13.55
C SER A 371 -2.27 -8.24 -13.13
N TYR A 372 -2.59 -8.18 -11.83
CA TYR A 372 -3.96 -7.92 -11.37
C TYR A 372 -4.48 -6.55 -11.79
N MET A 373 -3.59 -5.61 -12.14
CA MET A 373 -3.97 -4.32 -12.71
C MET A 373 -4.74 -4.48 -14.04
N GLU A 374 -4.47 -5.54 -14.80
CA GLU A 374 -5.02 -5.78 -16.14
C GLU A 374 -5.37 -7.27 -16.31
N PRO A 375 -6.67 -7.65 -16.25
CA PRO A 375 -7.08 -9.06 -16.22
C PRO A 375 -6.71 -9.89 -17.46
N SER A 376 -6.58 -9.27 -18.63
CA SER A 376 -6.19 -9.97 -19.87
C SER A 376 -4.70 -10.32 -19.93
N SER A 377 -3.84 -9.59 -19.24
CA SER A 377 -2.41 -9.83 -19.11
C SER A 377 -2.15 -10.91 -18.06
N HIS A 378 -2.97 -10.96 -17.00
CA HIS A 378 -2.94 -12.04 -16.00
C HIS A 378 -3.11 -13.43 -16.62
N GLY A 379 -4.06 -13.59 -17.56
CA GLY A 379 -4.27 -14.85 -18.28
C GLY A 379 -3.17 -15.21 -19.28
N ARG A 380 -2.34 -14.24 -19.69
CA ARG A 380 -1.21 -14.44 -20.62
C ARG A 380 0.10 -14.78 -19.92
N LEU A 381 0.17 -14.69 -18.59
CA LEU A 381 1.36 -15.06 -17.83
C LEU A 381 1.67 -16.55 -17.93
N TRP A 382 2.95 -16.89 -17.85
CA TRP A 382 3.41 -18.27 -17.83
C TRP A 382 2.79 -19.04 -16.66
N THR A 383 2.23 -20.23 -16.95
CA THR A 383 1.57 -21.08 -15.96
C THR A 383 2.48 -21.48 -14.80
N GLY A 384 3.79 -21.61 -15.04
CA GLY A 384 4.79 -21.86 -13.99
C GLY A 384 4.89 -20.72 -12.97
N ALA A 385 4.70 -19.46 -13.38
CA ALA A 385 4.70 -18.32 -12.47
C ALA A 385 3.48 -18.34 -11.53
N HIS A 386 2.30 -18.69 -12.04
CA HIS A 386 1.09 -18.87 -11.21
C HIS A 386 1.27 -20.01 -10.20
N ARG A 387 1.85 -21.14 -10.62
CA ARG A 387 2.13 -22.28 -9.74
C ARG A 387 3.13 -21.90 -8.64
N LEU A 388 4.21 -21.22 -8.99
CA LEU A 388 5.22 -20.75 -8.04
C LEU A 388 4.64 -19.73 -7.05
N PHE A 389 3.81 -18.80 -7.53
CA PHE A 389 3.11 -17.86 -6.66
C PHE A 389 2.20 -18.59 -5.68
N GLY A 390 1.39 -19.54 -6.16
CA GLY A 390 0.46 -20.31 -5.32
C GLY A 390 1.15 -21.14 -4.22
N THR A 391 2.36 -21.66 -4.46
CA THR A 391 3.10 -22.39 -3.42
C THR A 391 3.60 -21.48 -2.30
N VAL A 392 3.95 -20.22 -2.61
CA VAL A 392 4.49 -19.26 -1.63
C VAL A 392 3.47 -18.22 -1.15
N GLU A 393 2.22 -18.28 -1.62
CA GLU A 393 1.17 -17.31 -1.29
C GLU A 393 0.95 -17.20 0.22
N HIS A 394 1.01 -18.31 0.95
CA HIS A 394 0.89 -18.35 2.41
C HIS A 394 2.00 -17.56 3.14
N LEU A 395 3.18 -17.40 2.51
CA LEU A 395 4.30 -16.61 3.04
C LEU A 395 4.15 -15.11 2.76
N GLN A 396 3.23 -14.74 1.87
CA GLN A 396 2.93 -13.34 1.56
C GLN A 396 4.17 -12.55 1.05
N LEU A 397 5.08 -13.23 0.35
CA LEU A 397 6.35 -12.65 -0.17
C LEU A 397 6.13 -11.62 -1.29
N ALA A 398 5.13 -11.84 -2.14
CA ALA A 398 4.67 -10.90 -3.15
C ALA A 398 3.16 -10.81 -3.07
N ASN A 399 2.62 -9.59 -3.03
CA ASN A 399 1.19 -9.35 -2.87
C ASN A 399 0.77 -8.06 -3.53
N SER A 400 -0.50 -7.99 -3.88
CA SER A 400 -1.12 -6.71 -4.23
C SER A 400 -1.44 -5.93 -2.96
N TYR A 401 -0.51 -5.07 -2.53
CA TYR A 401 -0.74 -4.17 -1.40
C TYR A 401 -1.77 -3.11 -1.79
N GLY A 402 -2.98 -3.22 -1.23
CA GLY A 402 -4.09 -2.33 -1.56
C GLY A 402 -5.00 -2.14 -0.37
N LEU A 403 -4.45 -1.67 0.76
CA LEU A 403 -5.23 -1.48 1.98
C LEU A 403 -6.34 -0.42 1.80
N PHE A 404 -6.16 0.52 0.86
CA PHE A 404 -7.08 1.65 0.60
C PHE A 404 -7.48 1.78 -0.87
N ARG A 405 -7.89 0.68 -1.53
CA ARG A 405 -8.28 0.72 -2.96
C ARG A 405 -9.52 1.57 -3.26
N ARG A 406 -10.33 1.88 -2.25
CA ARG A 406 -11.50 2.75 -2.38
C ARG A 406 -11.43 3.79 -1.29
N MET A 407 -11.56 5.06 -1.67
CA MET A 407 -11.75 6.12 -0.69
C MET A 407 -13.09 5.87 0.03
N THR A 408 -13.00 5.77 1.35
CA THR A 408 -14.14 5.63 2.26
C THR A 408 -14.46 6.98 2.88
N GLY A 409 -15.67 7.16 3.43
CA GLY A 409 -16.04 8.39 4.13
C GLY A 409 -16.44 9.57 3.23
N LEU A 410 -16.94 9.31 2.01
CA LEU A 410 -17.59 10.36 1.22
C LEU A 410 -18.78 10.93 2.01
N GLY A 411 -18.66 12.19 2.44
CA GLY A 411 -19.65 12.83 3.31
C GLY A 411 -19.47 12.53 4.80
N GLY A 412 -18.22 12.31 5.25
CA GLY A 412 -17.85 12.21 6.66
C GLY A 412 -17.21 10.87 7.01
N ARG A 413 -16.23 10.91 7.90
CA ARG A 413 -15.50 9.74 8.40
C ARG A 413 -16.37 8.98 9.41
N PRO A 414 -16.78 7.73 9.15
CA PRO A 414 -17.52 6.95 10.14
C PRO A 414 -16.59 6.55 11.30
N GLU A 415 -17.09 6.66 12.53
CA GLU A 415 -16.38 6.30 13.75
C GLU A 415 -17.33 5.61 14.72
N VAL A 416 -16.85 4.53 15.34
CA VAL A 416 -17.56 3.82 16.41
C VAL A 416 -17.06 4.35 17.75
N VAL A 417 -18.00 4.83 18.57
CA VAL A 417 -17.79 5.31 19.92
C VAL A 417 -18.37 4.28 20.88
N LEU A 418 -17.52 3.74 21.76
CA LEU A 418 -17.93 2.82 22.82
C LEU A 418 -18.38 3.62 24.03
N GLU A 419 -19.48 3.18 24.63
CA GLU A 419 -20.05 3.82 25.82
C GLU A 419 -20.31 2.74 26.88
N GLY A 420 -19.94 3.05 28.12
CA GLY A 420 -20.23 2.22 29.28
C GLY A 420 -21.24 2.88 30.21
N SER A 421 -21.94 2.07 30.99
CA SER A 421 -22.89 2.54 32.00
C SER A 421 -22.98 1.58 33.18
N TYR A 422 -23.29 2.09 34.36
CA TYR A 422 -23.60 1.29 35.54
C TYR A 422 -25.11 1.02 35.69
N ASP A 423 -25.95 1.92 35.19
CA ASP A 423 -27.41 1.94 35.38
C ASP A 423 -28.22 1.73 34.09
N GLY A 424 -27.58 1.80 32.92
CA GLY A 424 -28.22 1.73 31.60
C GLY A 424 -28.81 3.05 31.11
N HIS A 425 -28.75 4.13 31.91
CA HIS A 425 -29.32 5.43 31.60
C HIS A 425 -28.25 6.51 31.40
N GLN A 426 -27.26 6.58 32.29
CA GLN A 426 -26.12 7.48 32.17
C GLN A 426 -24.98 6.78 31.45
N TRP A 427 -24.65 7.26 30.26
CA TRP A 427 -23.63 6.68 29.39
C TRP A 427 -22.38 7.54 29.37
N THR A 428 -21.22 6.92 29.64
CA THR A 428 -19.91 7.58 29.58
C THR A 428 -19.10 7.01 28.42
N GLU A 429 -18.59 7.89 27.56
CA GLU A 429 -17.76 7.51 26.42
C GLU A 429 -16.42 6.92 26.88
N ILE A 430 -16.03 5.81 26.26
CA ILE A 430 -14.73 5.18 26.43
C ILE A 430 -13.80 5.74 25.35
N GLU A 431 -12.99 6.71 25.75
CA GLU A 431 -12.00 7.35 24.88
C GLU A 431 -10.83 6.42 24.57
N PHE A 432 -10.38 6.44 23.32
CA PHE A 432 -9.23 5.67 22.84
C PHE A 432 -7.96 6.53 22.81
N MET A 433 -6.80 5.89 22.89
CA MET A 433 -5.52 6.59 22.85
C MET A 433 -5.23 7.31 21.53
N TYR A 434 -5.56 6.74 20.37
CA TYR A 434 -5.04 7.27 19.10
C TYR A 434 -6.10 7.62 18.06
N LYS A 435 -7.20 6.87 17.97
CA LYS A 435 -8.30 7.23 17.05
C LYS A 435 -9.01 8.52 17.48
N PRO A 436 -9.69 9.21 16.54
CA PRO A 436 -10.57 10.33 16.88
C PRO A 436 -11.67 9.92 17.86
N GLY A 437 -12.01 10.84 18.76
CA GLY A 437 -13.02 10.68 19.82
C GLY A 437 -13.39 12.06 20.33
N ASN A 438 -12.79 12.47 21.45
CA ASN A 438 -12.94 13.83 21.98
C ASN A 438 -12.77 14.93 20.91
N LEU A 439 -13.76 15.82 20.84
CA LEU A 439 -13.88 16.85 19.80
C LEU A 439 -12.84 17.98 19.90
N SER A 440 -12.30 18.20 21.10
CA SER A 440 -11.27 19.20 21.37
C SER A 440 -9.86 18.63 21.31
N ARG A 441 -9.71 17.31 21.16
CA ARG A 441 -8.40 16.66 21.12
C ARG A 441 -7.81 16.69 19.69
N PRO A 442 -6.59 17.23 19.50
CA PRO A 442 -5.90 17.11 18.22
C PRO A 442 -5.59 15.65 17.90
N PRO A 443 -5.57 15.27 16.61
CA PRO A 443 -5.06 13.96 16.21
C PRO A 443 -3.60 13.79 16.68
N PRO A 444 -3.19 12.64 17.26
CA PRO A 444 -1.83 12.48 17.77
C PRO A 444 -0.80 12.15 16.67
N ILE A 445 0.48 12.42 16.94
CA ILE A 445 1.60 11.94 16.10
C ILE A 445 2.05 10.58 16.63
N VAL A 446 1.77 9.52 15.88
CA VAL A 446 1.92 8.13 16.35
C VAL A 446 2.94 7.34 15.54
N VAL A 447 3.28 7.79 14.32
CA VAL A 447 4.29 7.15 13.46
C VAL A 447 5.61 7.02 14.25
N PRO A 448 6.33 5.87 14.21
CA PRO A 448 6.09 4.68 13.41
C PRO A 448 5.28 3.58 14.11
N HIS A 449 4.66 3.87 15.26
CA HIS A 449 3.82 2.91 15.96
C HIS A 449 2.52 2.65 15.18
N GLN A 450 2.06 1.40 15.20
CA GLN A 450 0.76 0.97 14.67
C GLN A 450 -0.16 0.54 15.80
N PRO A 451 -1.09 1.41 16.21
CA PRO A 451 -2.13 1.02 17.15
C PRO A 451 -3.12 0.07 16.47
N ARG A 452 -2.92 -1.23 16.67
CA ARG A 452 -3.70 -2.25 15.96
C ARG A 452 -5.19 -2.16 16.28
N LEU A 453 -5.55 -1.88 17.53
CA LEU A 453 -6.95 -1.81 17.94
C LEU A 453 -7.64 -0.60 17.32
N ASP A 454 -7.06 0.61 17.40
CA ASP A 454 -7.61 1.82 16.78
C ASP A 454 -7.77 1.67 15.27
N TRP A 455 -6.80 1.03 14.61
CA TRP A 455 -6.90 0.68 13.19
C TRP A 455 -8.06 -0.28 12.90
N GLN A 456 -8.25 -1.32 13.72
CA GLN A 456 -9.36 -2.25 13.56
C GLN A 456 -10.71 -1.57 13.82
N MET A 457 -10.79 -0.63 14.77
CA MET A 457 -11.98 0.19 15.02
C MET A 457 -12.36 1.03 13.79
N TRP A 458 -11.39 1.63 13.10
CA TRP A 458 -11.63 2.35 11.85
C TRP A 458 -12.25 1.44 10.78
N PHE A 459 -11.73 0.21 10.63
CA PHE A 459 -12.33 -0.76 9.70
C PHE A 459 -13.74 -1.21 10.13
N ALA A 460 -13.95 -1.43 11.43
CA ALA A 460 -15.25 -1.83 11.96
C ALA A 460 -16.33 -0.78 11.68
N ALA A 461 -15.98 0.51 11.71
CA ALA A 461 -16.90 1.61 11.43
C ALA A 461 -17.42 1.65 9.98
N LEU A 462 -16.72 0.99 9.03
CA LEU A 462 -17.09 0.99 7.61
C LEU A 462 -18.25 0.05 7.27
N GLY A 463 -18.62 -0.86 8.17
CA GLY A 463 -19.67 -1.86 7.95
C GLY A 463 -20.55 -2.06 9.18
N PRO A 464 -21.44 -3.06 9.17
CA PRO A 464 -22.16 -3.49 10.35
C PRO A 464 -21.24 -4.25 11.32
N HIS A 465 -21.61 -4.30 12.60
CA HIS A 465 -20.83 -5.00 13.63
C HIS A 465 -20.62 -6.50 13.34
N THR A 466 -21.53 -7.14 12.61
CA THR A 466 -21.44 -8.56 12.22
C THR A 466 -20.25 -8.88 11.31
N HIS A 467 -19.72 -7.89 10.59
CA HIS A 467 -18.49 -8.05 9.79
C HIS A 467 -17.21 -8.05 10.66
N SER A 468 -17.31 -7.62 11.92
CA SER A 468 -16.18 -7.50 12.85
C SER A 468 -16.41 -8.36 14.10
N PRO A 469 -16.34 -9.70 14.00
CA PRO A 469 -16.70 -10.59 15.11
C PRO A 469 -15.81 -10.41 16.35
N TRP A 470 -14.57 -9.96 16.19
CA TRP A 470 -13.67 -9.62 17.29
C TRP A 470 -14.23 -8.52 18.21
N PHE A 471 -15.14 -7.66 17.71
CA PHE A 471 -15.75 -6.57 18.47
C PHE A 471 -16.63 -7.10 19.61
N ALA A 472 -17.38 -8.17 19.39
CA ALA A 472 -18.18 -8.80 20.45
C ALA A 472 -17.27 -9.34 21.57
N SER A 473 -16.12 -9.91 21.22
CA SER A 473 -15.12 -10.34 22.21
C SER A 473 -14.52 -9.15 22.97
N LEU A 474 -14.25 -8.03 22.29
CA LEU A 474 -13.82 -6.79 22.95
C LEU A 474 -14.86 -6.35 24.00
N VAL A 475 -16.13 -6.25 23.62
CA VAL A 475 -17.23 -5.85 24.52
C VAL A 475 -17.31 -6.77 25.75
N LEU A 476 -17.31 -8.09 25.54
CA LEU A 476 -17.32 -9.06 26.65
C LEU A 476 -16.15 -8.82 27.62
N ARG A 477 -14.93 -8.61 27.10
CA ARG A 477 -13.75 -8.44 27.94
C ARG A 477 -13.74 -7.10 28.69
N LEU A 478 -14.42 -6.07 28.16
CA LEU A 478 -14.63 -4.80 28.85
C LEU A 478 -15.65 -4.94 29.99
N LEU A 479 -16.76 -5.63 29.76
CA LEU A 479 -17.73 -6.00 30.80
C LEU A 479 -17.09 -6.83 31.92
N GLN A 480 -16.14 -7.70 31.57
CA GLN A 480 -15.35 -8.47 32.55
C GLN A 480 -14.26 -7.66 33.27
N GLY A 481 -14.01 -6.40 32.88
CA GLY A 481 -12.95 -5.58 33.47
C GLY A 481 -11.53 -6.11 33.25
N LYS A 482 -11.27 -6.83 32.15
CA LYS A 482 -9.96 -7.46 31.92
C LYS A 482 -8.86 -6.41 31.68
N ALA A 483 -7.95 -6.27 32.64
CA ALA A 483 -6.85 -5.30 32.58
C ALA A 483 -6.02 -5.34 31.27
N PRO A 484 -5.68 -6.51 30.67
CA PRO A 484 -4.94 -6.54 29.41
C PRO A 484 -5.68 -5.89 28.24
N VAL A 485 -7.02 -5.90 28.24
CA VAL A 485 -7.86 -5.29 27.21
C VAL A 485 -8.02 -3.80 27.45
N ILE A 486 -8.24 -3.39 28.71
CA ILE A 486 -8.29 -1.97 29.08
C ILE A 486 -6.99 -1.27 28.67
N ARG A 487 -5.83 -1.90 28.89
CA ARG A 487 -4.51 -1.37 28.47
C ARG A 487 -4.34 -1.19 26.97
N LEU A 488 -5.15 -1.86 26.13
CA LEU A 488 -5.15 -1.62 24.68
C LEU A 488 -5.89 -0.34 24.31
N ILE A 489 -6.87 0.08 25.13
CA ILE A 489 -7.66 1.30 24.92
C ILE A 489 -6.98 2.49 25.58
N GLN A 490 -6.51 2.31 26.82
CA GLN A 490 -5.83 3.32 27.64
C GLN A 490 -4.65 2.71 28.38
N ASN A 491 -3.43 3.14 28.07
CA ASN A 491 -2.23 2.67 28.78
C ASN A 491 -2.17 3.20 30.22
N HIS A 492 -2.57 4.45 30.42
CA HIS A 492 -2.73 5.05 31.74
C HIS A 492 -4.08 4.68 32.34
N THR A 493 -4.10 3.65 33.20
CA THR A 493 -5.33 3.09 33.79
C THR A 493 -6.27 4.15 34.41
N PRO A 494 -5.80 5.17 35.15
CA PRO A 494 -6.68 6.21 35.69
C PRO A 494 -7.47 7.01 34.65
N SER A 495 -6.97 7.13 33.41
CA SER A 495 -7.69 7.80 32.31
C SER A 495 -8.88 7.00 31.79
N TYR A 496 -8.97 5.71 32.13
CA TYR A 496 -10.11 4.88 31.76
C TYR A 496 -11.28 5.13 32.74
N PRO A 497 -12.48 5.55 32.29
CA PRO A 497 -13.56 5.95 33.20
C PRO A 497 -14.00 4.86 34.18
N PHE A 498 -13.93 3.60 33.75
CA PHE A 498 -14.37 2.42 34.49
C PHE A 498 -13.20 1.66 35.13
N HIS A 499 -12.15 2.37 35.57
CA HIS A 499 -10.95 1.74 36.14
C HIS A 499 -11.16 1.19 37.55
N LYS A 500 -12.08 1.77 38.33
CA LYS A 500 -12.40 1.32 39.70
C LYS A 500 -13.30 0.09 39.70
N GLN A 501 -14.31 0.08 38.84
CA GLN A 501 -15.28 -0.99 38.69
C GLN A 501 -15.64 -1.12 37.20
N PRO A 502 -15.74 -2.35 36.66
CA PRO A 502 -16.17 -2.54 35.28
C PRO A 502 -17.61 -2.03 35.05
N PRO A 503 -17.94 -1.57 33.85
CA PRO A 503 -19.30 -1.16 33.51
C PRO A 503 -20.26 -2.37 33.54
N THR A 504 -21.49 -2.14 33.98
CA THR A 504 -22.57 -3.15 33.95
C THR A 504 -23.10 -3.35 32.53
N TYR A 505 -23.18 -2.27 31.78
CA TYR A 505 -23.67 -2.22 30.41
C TYR A 505 -22.64 -1.57 29.49
N VAL A 506 -22.53 -2.12 28.28
CA VAL A 506 -21.73 -1.53 27.20
C VAL A 506 -22.57 -1.48 25.94
N ARG A 507 -22.50 -0.35 25.23
CA ARG A 507 -23.09 -0.18 23.91
C ARG A 507 -22.10 0.51 22.97
N ALA A 508 -22.40 0.55 21.69
CA ALA A 508 -21.61 1.32 20.73
C ALA A 508 -22.46 2.10 19.76
N GLN A 509 -22.08 3.36 19.54
CA GLN A 509 -22.77 4.30 18.67
C GLN A 509 -21.90 4.62 17.47
N ARG A 510 -22.50 4.76 16.28
CA ARG A 510 -21.79 5.20 15.07
C ARG A 510 -22.07 6.67 14.81
N TYR A 511 -21.00 7.41 14.64
CA TYR A 511 -21.01 8.82 14.29
C TYR A 511 -20.29 9.04 12.96
N LYS A 512 -20.56 10.15 12.31
CA LYS A 512 -19.71 10.72 11.26
C LYS A 512 -18.91 11.87 11.83
N TYR A 513 -17.62 11.90 11.58
CA TYR A 513 -16.68 12.92 11.98
C TYR A 513 -16.20 13.73 10.77
N TRP A 514 -15.98 15.02 11.00
CA TRP A 514 -15.35 15.96 10.08
C TRP A 514 -14.36 16.81 10.85
N PHE A 515 -13.37 17.35 10.16
CA PHE A 515 -12.57 18.41 10.76
C PHE A 515 -13.45 19.64 11.06
N SER A 516 -13.15 20.29 12.19
CA SER A 516 -13.70 21.59 12.52
C SER A 516 -13.25 22.64 11.51
N HIS A 517 -13.97 23.74 11.42
CA HIS A 517 -13.50 24.87 10.64
C HIS A 517 -12.53 25.75 11.44
N PRO A 518 -11.61 26.49 10.79
CA PRO A 518 -10.61 27.30 11.49
C PRO A 518 -11.18 28.37 12.45
N TRP A 519 -12.43 28.81 12.23
CA TRP A 519 -13.11 29.78 13.09
C TRP A 519 -13.76 29.14 14.34
N GLU A 520 -13.86 27.82 14.41
CA GLU A 520 -14.38 27.10 15.58
C GLU A 520 -13.25 26.88 16.60
N GLN A 521 -13.01 27.91 17.43
CA GLN A 521 -11.92 27.87 18.41
C GLN A 521 -12.06 26.71 19.41
N GLY A 522 -10.95 26.01 19.68
CA GLY A 522 -10.87 24.96 20.69
C GLY A 522 -11.46 23.59 20.28
N ARG A 523 -11.89 23.41 19.03
CA ARG A 523 -12.35 22.13 18.50
C ARG A 523 -11.51 21.73 17.29
N TRP A 524 -11.17 20.45 17.22
CA TRP A 524 -10.50 19.82 16.07
C TRP A 524 -11.48 19.00 15.22
N TRP A 525 -12.58 18.57 15.83
CA TRP A 525 -13.57 17.71 15.22
C TRP A 525 -14.99 18.21 15.42
N ARG A 526 -15.82 17.92 14.43
CA ARG A 526 -17.28 17.93 14.51
C ARG A 526 -17.77 16.50 14.31
N ARG A 527 -18.85 16.15 14.98
CA ARG A 527 -19.49 14.85 14.80
C ARG A 527 -21.00 14.95 14.68
N GLN A 528 -21.59 14.02 13.96
CA GLN A 528 -23.04 13.83 13.87
C GLN A 528 -23.35 12.37 14.15
N TRP A 529 -24.33 12.13 15.02
CA TRP A 529 -24.82 10.76 15.28
C TRP A 529 -25.52 10.22 14.04
N VAL A 530 -25.30 8.93 13.75
CA VAL A 530 -25.88 8.26 12.58
C VAL A 530 -26.84 7.17 13.01
N GLU A 531 -26.33 6.18 13.74
CA GLU A 531 -27.11 5.01 14.17
C GLU A 531 -26.44 4.32 15.35
N GLU A 532 -27.19 3.44 16.00
CA GLU A 532 -26.64 2.48 16.93
C GLU A 532 -25.81 1.44 16.16
N PHE A 533 -24.54 1.26 16.55
CA PHE A 533 -23.64 0.29 15.93
C PHE A 533 -23.75 -1.09 16.59
N PHE A 534 -23.84 -1.11 17.92
CA PHE A 534 -23.92 -2.32 18.73
C PHE A 534 -24.88 -2.07 19.90
N PRO A 535 -25.86 -2.98 20.14
CA PRO A 535 -26.87 -2.78 21.15
C PRO A 535 -26.27 -2.73 22.56
N SER A 536 -27.02 -2.17 23.51
CA SER A 536 -26.69 -2.25 24.92
C SER A 536 -26.76 -3.69 25.41
N VAL A 537 -25.64 -4.21 25.90
CA VAL A 537 -25.53 -5.57 26.44
C VAL A 537 -24.90 -5.56 27.83
N SER A 538 -25.25 -6.56 28.64
CA SER A 538 -24.65 -6.82 29.95
C SER A 538 -23.94 -8.18 29.98
N LEU A 539 -23.23 -8.46 31.07
CA LEU A 539 -22.64 -9.79 31.28
C LEU A 539 -23.76 -10.86 31.37
N GLY A 540 -23.66 -11.92 30.58
CA GLY A 540 -24.68 -12.99 30.52
C GLY A 540 -25.88 -12.69 29.60
N ASP A 541 -25.79 -11.65 28.77
CA ASP A 541 -26.80 -11.35 27.76
C ASP A 541 -26.84 -12.44 26.66
N PRO A 542 -28.01 -13.06 26.40
CA PRO A 542 -28.13 -14.12 25.40
C PRO A 542 -27.77 -13.66 23.98
N ALA A 543 -27.99 -12.39 23.64
CA ALA A 543 -27.63 -11.86 22.32
C ALA A 543 -26.11 -11.81 22.11
N LEU A 544 -25.38 -11.42 23.17
CA LEU A 544 -23.92 -11.41 23.16
C LEU A 544 -23.36 -12.84 23.08
N ASP A 545 -23.91 -13.76 23.86
CA ASP A 545 -23.46 -15.16 23.88
C ASP A 545 -23.74 -15.89 22.56
N MET A 546 -24.87 -15.59 21.91
CA MET A 546 -25.20 -16.09 20.57
C MET A 546 -24.19 -15.61 19.53
N LEU A 547 -23.84 -14.31 19.53
CA LEU A 547 -22.82 -13.76 18.63
C LEU A 547 -21.46 -14.42 18.87
N LEU A 548 -21.04 -14.57 20.12
CA LEU A 548 -19.78 -15.24 20.46
C LEU A 548 -19.76 -16.71 20.06
N GLY A 549 -20.89 -17.41 20.21
CA GLY A 549 -21.07 -18.80 19.80
C GLY A 549 -20.96 -18.97 18.29
N GLN A 550 -21.66 -18.11 17.53
CA GLN A 550 -21.66 -18.13 16.06
C GLN A 550 -20.26 -18.03 15.46
N PHE A 551 -19.40 -17.18 16.05
CA PHE A 551 -18.03 -16.98 15.57
C PHE A 551 -16.98 -17.87 16.27
N GLY A 552 -17.42 -18.77 17.16
CA GLY A 552 -16.53 -19.66 17.90
C GLY A 552 -15.55 -18.95 18.84
N LEU A 553 -15.93 -17.76 19.33
CA LEU A 553 -15.13 -16.88 20.19
C LEU A 553 -15.37 -17.11 21.70
N GLN A 554 -16.16 -18.12 22.05
CA GLN A 554 -16.29 -18.58 23.42
C GLN A 554 -14.97 -19.18 23.91
N ASP A 555 -14.62 -18.96 25.17
CA ASP A 555 -13.39 -19.51 25.79
C ASP A 555 -13.50 -21.04 25.87
N LYS A 556 -13.03 -21.75 24.82
CA LYS A 556 -13.13 -23.22 24.73
C LYS A 556 -12.22 -23.98 25.69
N SER A 557 -11.37 -23.31 26.46
CA SER A 557 -10.52 -23.92 27.49
C SER A 557 -9.97 -22.84 28.45
N PRO A 558 -9.72 -23.17 29.74
CA PRO A 558 -8.92 -22.29 30.59
C PRO A 558 -7.57 -22.03 29.91
N PRO A 559 -7.01 -20.81 30.04
CA PRO A 559 -5.71 -20.51 29.46
C PRO A 559 -4.72 -21.55 29.95
N ARG A 560 -4.18 -22.36 29.02
CA ARG A 560 -3.12 -23.32 29.32
C ARG A 560 -2.07 -22.56 30.10
N ALA A 561 -1.89 -22.85 31.39
CA ALA A 561 -0.92 -22.17 32.23
C ALA A 561 0.43 -22.31 31.53
N ARG A 562 0.89 -21.24 30.87
CA ARG A 562 2.19 -21.22 30.21
C ARG A 562 3.24 -21.07 31.31
N GLY A 563 3.37 -22.11 32.13
CA GLY A 563 4.57 -22.37 32.91
C GLY A 563 5.66 -22.80 31.94
N SER A 564 6.15 -21.89 31.10
CA SER A 564 7.48 -22.11 30.53
C SER A 564 8.46 -21.47 31.49
N SER A 565 9.17 -22.30 32.26
CA SER A 565 10.38 -21.97 33.01
C SER A 565 11.55 -21.56 32.09
N ASN A 566 11.26 -21.17 30.85
CA ASN A 566 12.24 -20.79 29.87
C ASN A 566 12.78 -19.41 30.24
N THR A 567 14.09 -19.30 30.44
CA THR A 567 14.76 -18.03 30.75
C THR A 567 14.40 -16.94 29.75
N LEU A 568 14.22 -17.29 28.47
CA LEU A 568 13.76 -16.36 27.43
C LEU A 568 12.36 -15.83 27.70
N SER A 569 11.40 -16.68 28.10
CA SER A 569 10.04 -16.22 28.37
C SER A 569 10.00 -15.32 29.60
N GLN A 570 10.77 -15.64 30.64
CA GLN A 570 10.91 -14.81 31.83
C GLN A 570 11.56 -13.46 31.52
N ALA A 571 12.63 -13.46 30.72
CA ALA A 571 13.29 -12.23 30.25
C ALA A 571 12.33 -11.36 29.44
N LEU A 572 11.58 -11.94 28.49
CA LEU A 572 10.59 -11.21 27.70
C LEU A 572 9.45 -10.67 28.58
N HIS A 573 8.99 -11.41 29.58
CA HIS A 573 7.98 -10.92 30.53
C HIS A 573 8.52 -9.81 31.43
N TRP A 574 9.79 -9.89 31.82
CA TRP A 574 10.45 -8.82 32.58
C TRP A 574 10.58 -7.56 31.73
N ILE A 575 11.10 -7.67 30.50
CA ILE A 575 11.19 -6.55 29.54
C ILE A 575 9.80 -5.94 29.31
N ARG A 576 8.79 -6.77 29.03
CA ARG A 576 7.42 -6.29 28.84
C ARG A 576 6.88 -5.55 30.07
N ARG A 577 7.17 -6.03 31.27
CA ARG A 577 6.76 -5.34 32.52
C ARG A 577 7.43 -3.97 32.63
N GLN A 578 8.73 -3.88 32.38
CA GLN A 578 9.47 -2.61 32.42
C GLN A 578 9.01 -1.61 31.36
N LEU A 579 8.71 -2.09 30.16
CA LEU A 579 8.28 -1.23 29.04
C LEU A 579 6.78 -0.90 29.06
N SER A 580 5.95 -1.69 29.77
CA SER A 580 4.50 -1.49 29.77
C SER A 580 3.99 -0.11 30.21
N PRO A 581 4.64 0.61 31.15
CA PRO A 581 4.21 1.97 31.50
C PRO A 581 4.47 3.00 30.40
N LEU A 582 5.42 2.73 29.50
CA LEU A 582 5.77 3.65 28.42
C LEU A 582 4.77 3.53 27.28
N GLU A 583 4.34 4.67 26.75
CA GLU A 583 3.58 4.69 25.51
C GLU A 583 4.46 4.22 24.35
N ALA A 584 3.90 3.39 23.47
CA ALA A 584 4.65 2.79 22.37
C ALA A 584 5.26 3.83 21.39
N PRO A 585 4.59 4.93 21.02
CA PRO A 585 5.20 5.97 20.18
C PRO A 585 6.42 6.60 20.85
N THR A 586 6.33 6.93 22.14
CA THR A 586 7.42 7.53 22.92
C THR A 586 8.63 6.60 22.98
N LEU A 587 8.41 5.30 23.15
CA LEU A 587 9.48 4.31 23.10
C LEU A 587 10.18 4.28 21.72
N LEU A 588 9.41 4.26 20.64
CA LEU A 588 9.97 4.20 19.28
C LEU A 588 10.73 5.48 18.91
N TRP A 589 10.17 6.65 19.21
CA TRP A 589 10.85 7.93 19.03
C TRP A 589 12.08 8.06 19.92
N GLY A 590 12.04 7.54 21.15
CA GLY A 590 13.20 7.48 22.04
C GLY A 590 14.33 6.64 21.46
N LEU A 591 14.02 5.47 20.88
CA LEU A 591 15.01 4.61 20.21
C LEU A 591 15.59 5.29 18.95
N LEU A 592 14.75 5.87 18.10
CA LEU A 592 15.19 6.59 16.91
C LEU A 592 16.05 7.82 17.28
N GLY A 593 15.62 8.56 18.29
CA GLY A 593 16.35 9.71 18.84
C GLY A 593 17.71 9.31 19.42
N ALA A 594 17.79 8.19 20.14
CA ALA A 594 19.04 7.66 20.67
C ALA A 594 20.02 7.28 19.55
N VAL A 595 19.55 6.60 18.49
CA VAL A 595 20.37 6.30 17.31
C VAL A 595 20.86 7.58 16.64
N GLY A 596 19.97 8.58 16.48
CA GLY A 596 20.32 9.89 15.95
C GLY A 596 21.39 10.60 16.78
N ALA A 597 21.22 10.64 18.10
CA ALA A 597 22.17 11.23 19.03
C ALA A 597 23.54 10.54 18.98
N ILE A 598 23.58 9.20 18.93
CA ILE A 598 24.83 8.45 18.74
C ILE A 598 25.51 8.83 17.43
N LYS A 599 24.76 8.95 16.33
CA LYS A 599 25.30 9.34 15.03
C LYS A 599 25.82 10.78 15.00
N VAL A 600 25.12 11.70 15.65
CA VAL A 600 25.57 13.09 15.80
C VAL A 600 26.84 13.15 16.65
N MET A 601 26.89 12.44 17.77
CA MET A 601 28.11 12.35 18.60
C MET A 601 29.28 11.73 17.83
N GLN A 602 29.04 10.67 17.04
CA GLN A 602 30.08 10.08 16.17
C GLN A 602 30.57 11.07 15.11
N ALA A 603 29.70 11.92 14.56
CA ALA A 603 30.09 12.93 13.59
C ALA A 603 30.88 14.09 14.23
N LEU A 604 30.53 14.48 15.46
CA LEU A 604 31.20 15.55 16.20
C LEU A 604 32.55 15.11 16.81
N LEU A 605 32.65 13.86 17.27
CA LEU A 605 33.84 13.30 17.94
C LEU A 605 34.73 12.47 17.01
N GLY A 606 34.30 12.23 15.76
CA GLY A 606 35.08 11.51 14.77
C GLY A 606 36.38 12.25 14.44
N PRO A 607 37.53 11.57 14.33
CA PRO A 607 38.79 12.22 14.03
C PRO A 607 38.68 12.97 12.70
N GLN A 608 38.75 14.30 12.77
CA GLN A 608 38.94 15.14 11.59
C GLN A 608 40.28 14.72 10.97
N SER A 609 40.22 14.01 9.86
CA SER A 609 41.42 13.68 9.09
C SER A 609 42.00 14.98 8.53
N LEU A 610 42.97 15.54 9.26
CA LEU A 610 43.84 16.60 8.75
C LEU A 610 44.38 16.17 7.39
N PRO A 611 44.27 17.01 6.35
CA PRO A 611 44.78 16.66 5.03
C PRO A 611 46.30 16.48 5.14
N ARG A 612 46.74 15.23 5.04
CA ARG A 612 48.15 14.85 4.98
C ARG A 612 48.79 15.62 3.81
N SER A 613 49.61 16.61 4.13
CA SER A 613 50.40 17.37 3.17
C SER A 613 51.19 16.37 2.32
N LYS A 614 51.05 16.49 1.00
CA LYS A 614 51.84 15.70 0.07
C LYS A 614 53.29 16.09 0.25
N GLU A 615 54.11 15.17 0.76
CA GLU A 615 55.53 15.16 0.44
C GLU A 615 55.66 15.01 -1.08
N GLU A 616 56.14 16.07 -1.73
CA GLU A 616 56.66 16.00 -3.09
C GLU A 616 57.86 15.07 -3.12
N LYS A 617 57.64 13.84 -3.55
CA LYS A 617 58.72 12.97 -4.01
C LYS A 617 59.18 13.48 -5.37
N HIS A 618 60.17 14.37 -5.38
CA HIS A 618 60.96 14.67 -6.56
C HIS A 618 61.58 13.36 -7.09
N LYS A 619 61.34 13.09 -8.37
CA LYS A 619 61.93 12.02 -9.15
C LYS A 619 63.18 12.61 -9.80
N PRO A 620 64.41 12.10 -9.60
CA PRO A 620 65.55 12.62 -10.35
C PRO A 620 65.49 12.08 -11.77
N ALA A 621 65.61 12.99 -12.74
CA ALA A 621 65.80 12.68 -14.14
C ALA A 621 67.24 12.23 -14.37
N SER A 622 67.39 11.23 -15.22
CA SER A 622 68.62 10.68 -15.77
C SER A 622 69.41 11.74 -16.55
N GLN A 623 70.69 11.90 -16.25
CA GLN A 623 71.70 12.42 -17.15
C GLN A 623 72.92 11.49 -17.13
N GLU A 624 73.05 10.69 -18.19
CA GLU A 624 74.34 10.22 -18.68
C GLU A 624 74.96 11.36 -19.47
N ASP A 625 76.20 11.73 -19.10
CA ASP A 625 77.37 11.81 -19.98
C ASP A 625 78.38 12.88 -19.53
N SER A 626 79.64 12.40 -19.51
CA SER A 626 80.90 13.16 -19.60
C SER A 626 81.42 13.86 -18.35
N VAL A 627 82.72 13.94 -18.05
CA VAL A 627 83.97 13.29 -18.49
C VAL A 627 85.02 13.84 -17.48
N ALA A 628 85.97 12.98 -17.09
CA ALA A 628 87.34 13.28 -16.63
C ALA A 628 87.64 14.11 -15.35
N ALA A 629 88.46 13.46 -14.49
CA ALA A 629 89.66 13.98 -13.81
C ALA A 629 89.48 15.04 -12.71
N SER A 630 90.21 15.05 -11.59
CA SER A 630 91.21 14.19 -10.96
C SER A 630 91.60 14.88 -9.63
N LYS A 631 92.13 14.08 -8.69
CA LYS A 631 93.05 14.40 -7.57
C LYS A 631 92.53 14.56 -6.13
N GLN A 632 93.03 13.59 -5.34
CA GLN A 632 93.63 13.68 -3.99
C GLN A 632 92.68 13.82 -2.79
N ALA A 633 92.81 13.10 -1.67
CA ALA A 633 93.79 12.11 -1.22
C ALA A 633 93.17 11.31 -0.03
N SER A 634 93.63 10.07 0.15
CA SER A 634 93.45 9.22 1.35
C SER A 634 94.35 9.73 2.52
N PRO A 635 94.30 9.23 3.78
CA PRO A 635 94.21 7.80 4.15
C PRO A 635 93.27 7.44 5.33
N ALA A 636 93.00 6.14 5.40
CA ALA A 636 92.32 5.42 6.49
C ALA A 636 93.17 5.40 7.80
N PRO A 637 92.69 4.84 8.93
CA PRO A 637 92.61 3.38 9.02
C PRO A 637 91.50 2.79 9.94
N ASN A 638 91.17 1.52 9.63
CA ASN A 638 91.10 0.37 10.54
C ASN A 638 89.85 -0.03 11.37
N ILE A 639 89.65 -1.37 11.32
CA ILE A 639 89.08 -2.34 12.30
C ILE A 639 87.54 -2.46 12.27
N SER A 640 86.95 -3.38 11.51
CA SER A 640 86.85 -4.86 11.64
C SER A 640 85.82 -5.36 12.68
N SER A 641 84.82 -6.11 12.17
CA SER A 641 84.28 -7.39 12.69
C SER A 641 83.75 -7.41 14.14
N SER A 642 82.70 -8.10 14.57
CA SER A 642 81.81 -9.10 14.00
C SER A 642 80.79 -9.50 15.08
N SER A 643 79.58 -9.85 14.65
CA SER A 643 78.80 -11.01 15.12
C SER A 643 78.05 -11.01 16.47
N GLN A 644 77.03 -11.89 16.47
CA GLN A 644 76.30 -12.50 17.59
C GLN A 644 74.91 -11.94 17.98
N THR A 645 73.88 -12.56 17.39
CA THR A 645 72.70 -13.09 18.11
C THR A 645 73.13 -14.06 19.24
N PRO A 646 72.36 -14.34 20.33
CA PRO A 646 70.92 -14.69 20.27
C PRO A 646 70.03 -14.50 21.55
N ARG A 647 68.75 -14.92 21.41
CA ARG A 647 67.85 -15.57 22.42
C ARG A 647 67.06 -14.75 23.48
N ARG A 648 65.72 -14.81 23.28
CA ARG A 648 64.70 -15.50 24.12
C ARG A 648 64.35 -14.93 25.51
N LYS A 649 63.09 -14.50 25.73
CA LYS A 649 62.10 -15.16 26.64
C LYS A 649 60.78 -14.37 26.78
N LYS A 650 59.77 -15.15 27.18
CA LYS A 650 58.33 -14.91 27.40
C LYS A 650 57.99 -13.95 28.56
N SER A 651 56.89 -13.20 28.37
CA SER A 651 55.80 -12.81 29.31
C SER A 651 56.19 -12.06 30.60
N PRO A 652 55.27 -11.41 31.36
CA PRO A 652 53.84 -11.65 31.55
C PRO A 652 52.92 -10.91 30.56
#